data_AF-A0A6N4TFS2-F1
#
_entry.id   AF-A0A6N4TFS2-F1
#
_cell.length_a   1.000
_cell.length_b   1.000
_cell.length_c   1.000
_cell.angle_alpha   90.00
_cell.angle_beta   90.00
_cell.angle_gamma   90.00
#
_symmetry.space_group_name_H-M   'P 1'
#
loop_
_entity.id
_entity.type
_entity.pdbx_description
1 polymer ?
#
loop_
_entity_poly.entity_id
_entity_poly.type
_entity_poly.pdbx_seq_one_letter_code
_entity_poly.pdbx_strand_id
1 'polypeptide(L)'
;MAAKPSFELRLRVLNAVHDAPGNSMRERIKFVADKTFIDGLSGHLHQFTWRTISTWLYRHKSHGMTTLQNKTRSDKDAYRKVQVNQLAEAIHEVLPTLTHNKVGVIPKSVLYRVLLQRGLFTRSQLAPTTFYRMIRTHQLLDDKAVQKQRLSFAMQFANQLWQADTLYGPTIKQADGHWRKTFLIAFIDDASRVVTHAEFFYRDNTENMVLAFRSALYKRGKPERLYFDNGANYSAKEILQACVRLDIHLSHAPIRDGAAKGKIERFFRGFRDRFLTLHPSFTSLEELNRLTHEWVEGEYNSKSHSAIGMTPVDRFNLDRNRVKFLTDDAFSAEVFFMEETRKVSKTNVFSIHSQRYECPVDLRDKSIQVRYDRMRRDRFVVYFNGHRMGEATVLDLYANARLRLPATVGGMMIKATFGLTKEPFYRSEVALLPQQAEAVEMIRVHAQHGGFSVIVGHPGVGKSVIREHLEHLGKERDTVVVSFSQTMHTYQPILKQLAESLQVNAPMKDIEKELIQAAYRHVQSQKTLYIVIDEAHLLDVGILRKLRLLFERFPKKHNLVLLGHPELMFRLSMTCNEDIKSRISYSRQVLPLHDDDLTKFVVTELAAVGLGANTFDEAALQVVLRAVQGNLRLCRNLCYASLIAACLDHQRICTVSHVNAALLQPHWRSHDALLKQQVKPQRVPS
;
A
#
# COMPACT_ATOMS: atom_id res chain seq x y z
N MET A 1 -13.12 33.11 67.46
CA MET A 1 -13.64 31.75 67.19
C MET A 1 -13.00 30.81 68.21
N ALA A 2 -13.78 30.20 69.09
CA ALA A 2 -13.27 29.31 70.14
C ALA A 2 -12.41 28.19 69.52
N ALA A 3 -11.19 28.02 70.01
CA ALA A 3 -10.25 27.02 69.53
C ALA A 3 -10.91 25.63 69.60
N LYS A 4 -10.89 24.91 68.47
CA LYS A 4 -11.53 23.59 68.38
C LYS A 4 -10.76 22.63 69.28
N PRO A 5 -11.45 21.83 70.11
CA PRO A 5 -10.77 20.94 71.04
C PRO A 5 -9.98 19.89 70.27
N SER A 6 -8.71 19.73 70.67
CA SER A 6 -7.78 18.76 70.10
C SER A 6 -8.33 17.33 70.18
N PHE A 7 -7.85 16.46 69.30
CA PHE A 7 -8.26 15.05 69.29
C PHE A 7 -7.91 14.35 70.62
N GLU A 8 -6.74 14.62 71.17
CA GLU A 8 -6.28 14.09 72.45
C GLU A 8 -7.17 14.52 73.62
N LEU A 9 -7.59 15.79 73.65
CA LEU A 9 -8.52 16.28 74.67
C LEU A 9 -9.85 15.52 74.63
N ARG A 10 -10.41 15.25 73.45
CA ARG A 10 -11.65 14.48 73.31
C ARG A 10 -11.50 13.05 73.81
N LEU A 11 -10.34 12.43 73.58
CA LEU A 11 -10.04 11.08 74.07
C LEU A 11 -9.94 11.07 75.61
N ARG A 12 -9.27 12.07 76.21
CA ARG A 12 -9.19 12.22 77.68
C ARG A 12 -10.57 12.39 78.31
N VAL A 13 -11.44 13.17 77.68
CA VAL A 13 -12.83 13.35 78.15
C VAL A 13 -13.60 12.03 78.08
N LEU A 14 -13.41 11.21 77.04
CA LEU A 14 -14.05 9.89 76.93
C LEU A 14 -13.52 8.89 77.97
N ASN A 15 -12.20 8.87 78.23
CA ASN A 15 -11.62 8.03 79.27
C ASN A 15 -12.14 8.42 80.67
N ALA A 16 -12.26 9.72 80.94
CA ALA A 16 -12.83 10.21 82.20
C ALA A 16 -14.28 9.74 82.45
N VAL A 17 -15.05 9.41 81.39
CA VAL A 17 -16.40 8.82 81.53
C VAL A 17 -16.35 7.37 82.01
N HIS A 18 -15.32 6.62 81.64
CA HIS A 18 -15.16 5.23 82.09
C HIS A 18 -14.86 5.16 83.59
N ASP A 19 -14.03 6.08 84.09
CA ASP A 19 -13.55 6.10 85.48
C ASP A 19 -14.47 6.91 86.44
N ALA A 20 -15.54 7.53 85.92
CA ALA A 20 -16.45 8.33 86.74
C ALA A 20 -17.39 7.47 87.62
N PRO A 21 -17.68 7.90 88.88
CA PRO A 21 -18.63 7.22 89.75
C PRO A 21 -20.07 7.39 89.23
N GLY A 22 -20.83 6.30 89.21
CA GLY A 22 -22.23 6.27 88.77
C GLY A 22 -22.66 4.87 88.34
N ASN A 23 -23.91 4.51 88.62
CA ASN A 23 -24.46 3.17 88.33
C ASN A 23 -24.89 3.04 86.87
N SER A 24 -25.16 4.16 86.19
CA SER A 24 -25.48 4.17 84.75
C SER A 24 -24.51 5.03 83.93
N MET A 25 -24.30 4.66 82.66
CA MET A 25 -23.45 5.42 81.71
C MET A 25 -23.93 6.88 81.56
N ARG A 26 -25.24 7.13 81.69
CA ARG A 26 -25.82 8.48 81.58
C ARG A 26 -25.45 9.36 82.78
N GLU A 27 -25.39 8.79 83.99
CA GLU A 27 -24.92 9.48 85.19
C GLU A 27 -23.43 9.82 85.06
N ARG A 28 -22.61 8.87 84.62
CA ARG A 28 -21.17 9.09 84.39
C ARG A 28 -20.90 10.20 83.38
N ILE A 29 -21.63 10.24 82.27
CA ILE A 29 -21.50 11.31 81.26
C ILE A 29 -21.91 12.68 81.82
N LYS A 30 -22.96 12.76 82.63
CA LYS A 30 -23.38 14.02 83.28
C LYS A 30 -22.33 14.49 84.28
N PHE A 31 -21.80 13.59 85.11
CA PHE A 31 -20.72 13.91 86.05
C PHE A 31 -19.47 14.47 85.35
N VAL A 32 -19.10 13.89 84.21
CA VAL A 32 -17.96 14.38 83.42
C VAL A 32 -18.25 15.72 82.72
N ALA A 33 -19.50 15.99 82.34
CA ALA A 33 -19.89 17.26 81.73
C ALA A 33 -19.74 18.47 82.70
N ASP A 34 -19.84 18.22 84.00
CA ASP A 34 -19.65 19.24 85.04
C ASP A 34 -18.17 19.50 85.36
N LYS A 35 -17.23 18.72 84.79
CA LYS A 35 -15.79 18.92 84.93
C LYS A 35 -15.21 19.76 83.79
N THR A 36 -14.19 20.56 84.13
CA THR A 36 -13.39 21.31 83.15
C THR A 36 -12.11 20.54 82.80
N PHE A 37 -11.73 20.57 81.53
CA PHE A 37 -10.56 19.87 80.99
C PHE A 37 -9.62 20.88 80.33
N ILE A 38 -8.31 20.73 80.55
CA ILE A 38 -7.29 21.58 79.93
C ILE A 38 -6.75 20.87 78.68
N ASP A 39 -6.75 21.57 77.55
CA ASP A 39 -6.11 21.09 76.33
C ASP A 39 -4.58 21.20 76.46
N GLY A 40 -3.86 20.07 76.37
CA GLY A 40 -2.40 20.06 76.49
C GLY A 40 -1.67 20.80 75.37
N LEU A 41 -2.31 20.96 74.20
CA LEU A 41 -1.72 21.61 73.02
C LEU A 41 -2.04 23.10 72.93
N SER A 42 -3.20 23.53 73.44
CA SER A 42 -3.65 24.92 73.33
C SER A 42 -3.71 25.67 74.68
N GLY A 43 -3.53 24.97 75.81
CA GLY A 43 -3.54 25.54 77.16
C GLY A 43 -4.91 26.04 77.63
N HIS A 44 -5.95 25.93 76.81
CA HIS A 44 -7.28 26.45 77.11
C HIS A 44 -8.12 25.47 77.94
N LEU A 45 -8.91 26.02 78.85
CA LEU A 45 -9.93 25.31 79.63
C LEU A 45 -11.19 25.11 78.77
N HIS A 46 -11.62 23.87 78.64
CA HIS A 46 -12.84 23.47 77.95
C HIS A 46 -13.78 22.74 78.90
N GLN A 47 -15.06 23.10 78.84
CA GLN A 47 -16.15 22.34 79.43
C GLN A 47 -17.09 21.89 78.31
N PHE A 48 -17.46 20.61 78.31
CA PHE A 48 -18.29 20.03 77.25
C PHE A 48 -19.65 19.62 77.79
N THR A 49 -20.71 19.90 77.03
CA THR A 49 -22.06 19.48 77.41
C THR A 49 -22.21 17.96 77.32
N TRP A 50 -23.08 17.39 78.16
CA TRP A 50 -23.35 15.95 78.19
C TRP A 50 -23.76 15.39 76.81
N ARG A 51 -24.46 16.17 75.97
CA ARG A 51 -24.84 15.76 74.59
C ARG A 51 -23.62 15.60 73.69
N THR A 52 -22.64 16.48 73.83
CA THR A 52 -21.39 16.42 73.04
C THR A 52 -20.59 15.19 73.42
N ILE A 53 -20.40 14.95 74.72
CA ILE A 53 -19.69 13.78 75.25
C ILE A 53 -20.42 12.49 74.87
N SER A 54 -21.75 12.44 74.98
CA SER A 54 -22.55 11.29 74.57
C SER A 54 -22.41 10.99 73.07
N THR A 55 -22.41 12.02 72.22
CA THR A 55 -22.20 11.87 70.77
C THR A 55 -20.81 11.31 70.47
N TRP A 56 -19.77 11.79 71.17
CA TRP A 56 -18.41 11.29 71.03
C TRP A 56 -18.29 9.83 71.48
N LEU A 57 -18.90 9.47 72.60
CA LEU A 57 -18.86 8.10 73.13
C LEU A 57 -19.59 7.11 72.22
N TYR A 58 -20.73 7.51 71.65
CA TYR A 58 -21.44 6.72 70.65
C TYR A 58 -20.58 6.51 69.40
N ARG A 59 -20.02 7.58 68.82
CA ARG A 59 -19.16 7.48 67.62
C ARG A 59 -17.93 6.60 67.87
N HIS A 60 -17.31 6.75 69.04
CA HIS A 60 -16.18 5.92 69.45
C HIS A 60 -16.54 4.43 69.55
N LYS A 61 -17.71 4.10 70.15
CA LYS A 61 -18.18 2.71 70.22
C LYS A 61 -18.54 2.12 68.86
N SER A 62 -19.18 2.89 67.97
CA SER A 62 -19.68 2.37 66.69
C SER A 62 -18.61 2.25 65.60
N HIS A 63 -17.59 3.11 65.61
CA HIS A 63 -16.65 3.22 64.48
C HIS A 63 -15.16 3.35 64.90
N GLY A 64 -14.83 3.11 66.18
CA GLY A 64 -13.47 3.17 66.70
C GLY A 64 -12.86 4.58 66.76
N MET A 65 -11.60 4.67 67.21
CA MET A 65 -10.90 5.95 67.50
C MET A 65 -10.80 6.91 66.30
N THR A 66 -10.84 6.40 65.07
CA THR A 66 -10.57 7.17 63.85
C THR A 66 -11.69 8.13 63.43
N THR A 67 -12.88 8.09 64.06
CA THR A 67 -14.07 8.84 63.61
C THR A 67 -14.50 10.03 64.48
N LEU A 68 -13.66 10.47 65.42
CA LEU A 68 -13.94 11.64 66.27
C LEU A 68 -13.72 13.00 65.59
N GLN A 69 -13.35 13.01 64.30
CA GLN A 69 -13.31 14.20 63.44
C GLN A 69 -14.63 14.38 62.66
N ASN A 70 -15.12 15.62 62.51
CA ASN A 70 -16.39 15.88 61.80
C ASN A 70 -16.20 15.77 60.28
N LYS A 71 -17.00 14.93 59.59
CA LYS A 71 -17.08 14.89 58.12
C LYS A 71 -17.75 16.16 57.56
N THR A 72 -17.16 16.73 56.51
CA THR A 72 -17.76 17.81 55.69
C THR A 72 -18.93 17.27 54.85
N ARG A 73 -19.91 18.14 54.52
CA ARG A 73 -21.07 17.79 53.66
C ARG A 73 -20.59 17.27 52.30
N SER A 74 -21.17 16.15 51.86
CA SER A 74 -20.85 15.43 50.61
C SER A 74 -21.05 16.25 49.33
N ASP A 75 -21.88 17.29 49.38
CA ASP A 75 -22.39 17.97 48.19
C ASP A 75 -21.72 19.34 47.96
N LYS A 76 -20.70 19.67 48.75
CA LYS A 76 -19.92 20.90 48.56
C LYS A 76 -19.15 20.74 47.25
N ASP A 77 -19.56 21.49 46.22
CA ASP A 77 -18.97 21.59 44.87
C ASP A 77 -19.58 20.72 43.75
N ALA A 78 -20.76 20.11 43.95
CA ALA A 78 -21.45 19.38 42.88
C ALA A 78 -22.48 20.25 42.10
N TYR A 79 -22.12 20.71 40.89
CA TYR A 79 -23.05 21.39 39.97
C TYR A 79 -23.89 20.36 39.19
N ARG A 80 -25.05 19.97 39.74
CA ARG A 80 -25.85 18.83 39.21
C ARG A 80 -26.42 19.00 37.78
N LYS A 81 -26.53 20.22 37.23
CA LYS A 81 -27.23 20.46 35.94
C LYS A 81 -26.38 21.06 34.81
N VAL A 82 -25.30 21.78 35.13
CA VAL A 82 -24.42 22.41 34.13
C VAL A 82 -22.99 22.23 34.60
N GLN A 83 -22.17 21.62 33.76
CA GLN A 83 -20.75 21.43 34.02
C GLN A 83 -19.97 22.72 33.73
N VAL A 84 -18.90 22.95 34.48
CA VAL A 84 -18.07 24.17 34.35
C VAL A 84 -17.47 24.28 32.94
N ASN A 85 -17.01 23.16 32.36
CA ASN A 85 -16.40 23.11 31.03
C ASN A 85 -17.41 23.50 29.93
N GLN A 86 -18.63 22.98 30.03
CA GLN A 86 -19.71 23.27 29.07
C GLN A 86 -20.05 24.76 29.07
N LEU A 87 -20.08 25.39 30.25
CA LEU A 87 -20.28 26.82 30.37
C LEU A 87 -19.11 27.63 29.80
N ALA A 88 -17.86 27.18 30.00
CA ALA A 88 -16.67 27.83 29.47
C ALA A 88 -16.61 27.82 27.94
N GLU A 89 -16.91 26.68 27.30
CA GLU A 89 -16.96 26.55 25.84
C GLU A 89 -18.02 27.47 25.22
N ALA A 90 -19.22 27.49 25.79
CA ALA A 90 -20.29 28.36 25.32
C ALA A 90 -19.94 29.84 25.48
N ILE A 91 -19.27 30.23 26.58
CA ILE A 91 -18.76 31.59 26.79
C ILE A 91 -17.73 31.94 25.71
N HIS A 92 -16.82 31.03 25.37
CA HIS A 92 -15.83 31.21 24.31
C HIS A 92 -16.40 31.37 22.91
N GLU A 93 -17.49 30.69 22.59
CA GLU A 93 -18.15 30.81 21.30
C GLU A 93 -18.79 32.20 21.15
N VAL A 94 -19.31 32.75 22.25
CA VAL A 94 -20.05 34.02 22.24
C VAL A 94 -19.13 35.23 22.41
N LEU A 95 -18.07 35.14 23.22
CA LEU A 95 -17.13 36.24 23.52
C LEU A 95 -16.62 36.99 22.27
N PRO A 96 -16.14 36.34 21.20
CA PRO A 96 -15.62 37.01 20.01
C PRO A 96 -16.67 37.80 19.23
N THR A 97 -17.94 37.49 19.45
CA THR A 97 -19.05 38.16 18.76
C THR A 97 -19.59 39.37 19.50
N LEU A 98 -19.04 39.67 20.68
CA LEU A 98 -19.43 40.79 21.52
C LEU A 98 -18.34 41.85 21.53
N THR A 99 -18.72 43.12 21.37
CA THR A 99 -17.80 44.25 21.47
C THR A 99 -17.70 44.74 22.91
N HIS A 100 -16.51 45.20 23.29
CA HIS A 100 -16.27 45.81 24.60
C HIS A 100 -17.06 47.11 24.77
N ASN A 101 -17.50 47.42 25.99
CA ASN A 101 -18.12 48.70 26.29
C ASN A 101 -17.08 49.84 26.33
N LYS A 102 -17.51 51.09 26.56
CA LYS A 102 -16.61 52.27 26.66
C LYS A 102 -15.50 52.15 27.72
N VAL A 103 -15.61 51.20 28.66
CA VAL A 103 -14.65 50.94 29.75
C VAL A 103 -13.80 49.69 29.47
N GLY A 104 -13.92 49.09 28.28
CA GLY A 104 -13.12 47.92 27.88
C GLY A 104 -13.61 46.57 28.40
N VAL A 105 -14.78 46.49 29.05
CA VAL A 105 -15.27 45.25 29.69
C VAL A 105 -16.58 44.79 29.05
N ILE A 106 -16.77 43.48 28.90
CA ILE A 106 -18.03 42.89 28.42
C ILE A 106 -18.97 42.67 29.63
N PRO A 107 -20.16 43.30 29.67
CA PRO A 107 -21.09 43.12 30.78
C PRO A 107 -21.58 41.66 30.89
N LYS A 108 -21.38 41.03 32.06
CA LYS A 108 -21.76 39.63 32.33
C LYS A 108 -23.26 39.35 32.10
N SER A 109 -24.13 40.35 32.28
CA SER A 109 -25.56 40.24 32.01
C SER A 109 -25.90 40.13 30.53
N VAL A 110 -25.13 40.79 29.66
CA VAL A 110 -25.28 40.72 28.20
C VAL A 110 -24.80 39.36 27.71
N LEU A 111 -23.65 38.89 28.21
CA LEU A 111 -23.13 37.55 27.91
C LEU A 111 -24.16 36.45 28.26
N TYR A 112 -24.76 36.51 29.45
CA TYR A 112 -25.81 35.57 29.85
C TYR A 112 -27.04 35.61 28.93
N ARG A 113 -27.46 36.81 28.49
CA ARG A 113 -28.61 36.97 27.60
C ARG A 113 -28.34 36.38 26.22
N VAL A 114 -27.16 36.59 25.67
CA VAL A 114 -26.77 36.08 24.35
C VAL A 114 -26.61 34.56 24.36
N LEU A 115 -26.09 33.99 25.46
CA LEU A 115 -26.06 32.53 25.65
C LEU A 115 -27.46 31.90 25.60
N LEU A 116 -28.47 32.55 26.19
CA LEU A 116 -29.85 32.09 26.10
C LEU A 116 -30.46 32.32 24.71
N GLN A 117 -30.17 33.45 24.05
CA GLN A 117 -30.70 33.76 22.71
C GLN A 117 -30.17 32.82 21.63
N ARG A 118 -28.91 32.39 21.74
CA ARG A 118 -28.32 31.38 20.84
C ARG A 118 -28.75 29.95 21.17
N GLY A 119 -29.57 29.75 22.20
CA GLY A 119 -30.06 28.44 22.60
C GLY A 119 -29.01 27.53 23.26
N LEU A 120 -27.83 28.05 23.62
CA LEU A 120 -26.75 27.27 24.24
C LEU A 120 -27.11 26.79 25.66
N PHE A 121 -27.97 27.54 26.36
CA PHE A 121 -28.55 27.13 27.63
C PHE A 121 -30.01 27.58 27.75
N THR A 122 -30.77 26.91 28.62
CA THR A 122 -32.11 27.32 29.01
C THR A 122 -32.14 27.86 30.45
N ARG A 123 -33.13 28.69 30.80
CA ARG A 123 -33.27 29.23 32.17
C ARG A 123 -33.47 28.16 33.24
N SER A 124 -34.02 27.00 32.87
CA SER A 124 -34.21 25.85 33.76
C SER A 124 -32.92 25.08 34.06
N GLN A 125 -31.94 25.14 33.15
CA GLN A 125 -30.61 24.54 33.29
C GLN A 125 -29.64 25.47 34.02
N LEU A 126 -29.62 26.76 33.67
CA LEU A 126 -28.65 27.73 34.19
C LEU A 126 -29.35 28.98 34.72
N ALA A 127 -29.58 29.03 36.03
CA ALA A 127 -30.15 30.22 36.68
C ALA A 127 -29.14 31.38 36.72
N PRO A 128 -29.58 32.66 36.67
CA PRO A 128 -28.69 33.82 36.63
C PRO A 128 -27.71 33.86 37.82
N THR A 129 -28.18 33.58 39.02
CA THR A 129 -27.35 33.56 40.24
C THR A 129 -26.30 32.45 40.22
N THR A 130 -26.62 31.31 39.60
CA THR A 130 -25.68 30.19 39.43
C THR A 130 -24.62 30.53 38.39
N PHE A 131 -25.00 31.18 37.28
CA PHE A 131 -24.07 31.68 36.27
C PHE A 131 -23.05 32.68 36.85
N TYR A 132 -23.52 33.70 37.58
CA TYR A 132 -22.62 34.68 38.21
C TYR A 132 -21.69 34.02 39.23
N ARG A 133 -22.20 33.06 40.01
CA ARG A 133 -21.39 32.30 40.97
C ARG A 133 -20.34 31.45 40.27
N MET A 134 -20.69 30.72 39.21
CA MET A 134 -19.73 29.89 38.47
C MET A 134 -18.62 30.73 37.80
N ILE A 135 -18.97 31.87 37.20
CA ILE A 135 -17.97 32.79 36.65
C ILE A 135 -17.03 33.32 37.72
N ARG A 136 -17.55 33.68 38.90
CA ARG A 136 -16.72 34.23 39.99
C ARG A 136 -15.85 33.16 40.65
N THR A 137 -16.41 31.98 40.92
CA THR A 137 -15.71 30.87 41.59
C THR A 137 -14.62 30.27 40.71
N HIS A 138 -14.88 30.12 39.40
CA HIS A 138 -13.97 29.46 38.46
C HIS A 138 -13.22 30.42 37.52
N GLN A 139 -13.33 31.74 37.76
CA GLN A 139 -12.60 32.79 37.01
C GLN A 139 -12.71 32.66 35.48
N LEU A 140 -13.88 32.25 34.96
CA LEU A 140 -14.11 31.88 33.55
C LEU A 140 -14.01 33.02 32.52
N LEU A 141 -13.64 34.24 32.96
CA LEU A 141 -13.46 35.43 32.11
C LEU A 141 -12.04 36.01 32.24
N ASP A 142 -11.13 35.31 32.92
CA ASP A 142 -9.73 35.70 33.03
C ASP A 142 -8.93 35.00 31.92
N ASP A 143 -8.39 35.77 30.97
CA ASP A 143 -7.74 35.26 29.74
C ASP A 143 -6.56 34.31 30.02
N LYS A 144 -5.99 34.34 31.23
CA LYS A 144 -4.89 33.46 31.65
C LYS A 144 -5.35 32.06 32.09
N ALA A 145 -6.51 31.95 32.74
CA ALA A 145 -7.02 30.67 33.27
C ALA A 145 -7.76 29.83 32.21
N VAL A 146 -8.02 30.44 31.05
CA VAL A 146 -8.91 29.96 30.00
C VAL A 146 -8.11 29.51 28.76
N GLN A 147 -6.79 29.28 28.90
CA GLN A 147 -6.09 28.46 27.93
C GLN A 147 -6.62 27.03 28.07
N LYS A 148 -7.17 26.46 26.97
CA LYS A 148 -7.45 25.01 26.80
C LYS A 148 -6.44 24.20 27.63
N GLN A 149 -6.89 23.14 28.31
CA GLN A 149 -5.97 22.16 28.90
C GLN A 149 -5.10 21.60 27.77
N ARG A 150 -3.91 22.19 27.60
CA ARG A 150 -2.98 21.92 26.51
C ARG A 150 -2.06 20.81 26.99
N LEU A 151 -2.40 19.58 26.64
CA LEU A 151 -1.52 18.45 26.91
C LEU A 151 -0.41 18.44 25.86
N SER A 152 0.85 18.46 26.32
CA SER A 152 1.98 18.17 25.45
C SER A 152 1.86 16.73 24.96
N PHE A 153 1.75 16.52 23.66
CA PHE A 153 1.68 15.18 23.08
C PHE A 153 2.96 14.84 22.33
N ALA A 154 3.30 13.55 22.30
CA ALA A 154 4.29 12.99 21.40
C ALA A 154 3.79 11.64 20.92
N MET A 155 3.98 11.35 19.65
CA MET A 155 3.70 10.03 19.11
C MET A 155 4.67 9.00 19.69
N GLN A 156 4.19 7.76 19.80
CA GLN A 156 4.95 6.69 20.42
C GLN A 156 6.02 6.12 19.49
N PHE A 157 5.74 6.06 18.18
CA PHE A 157 6.62 5.44 17.18
C PHE A 157 6.96 6.42 16.06
N ALA A 158 8.15 6.25 15.48
CA ALA A 158 8.56 7.00 14.30
C ALA A 158 7.57 6.85 13.15
N ASN A 159 7.43 7.89 12.33
CA ASN A 159 6.52 7.98 11.19
C ASN A 159 5.02 7.93 11.54
N GLN A 160 4.62 8.01 12.80
CA GLN A 160 3.19 8.13 13.11
C GLN A 160 2.62 9.52 12.79
N LEU A 161 3.43 10.56 12.90
CA LEU A 161 3.03 11.94 12.59
C LEU A 161 4.25 12.72 12.10
N TRP A 162 4.13 13.30 10.92
CA TRP A 162 5.07 14.32 10.45
C TRP A 162 4.44 15.71 10.55
N GLN A 163 5.25 16.66 11.01
CA GLN A 163 4.90 18.08 11.01
C GLN A 163 5.68 18.75 9.88
N ALA A 164 5.00 19.57 9.11
CA ALA A 164 5.61 20.29 8.00
C ALA A 164 5.27 21.78 8.07
N ASP A 165 6.27 22.61 7.79
CA ASP A 165 6.14 24.06 7.83
C ASP A 165 7.24 24.70 6.98
N THR A 166 7.09 26.00 6.73
CA THR A 166 8.00 26.77 5.88
C THR A 166 8.57 27.97 6.61
N LEU A 167 9.88 28.16 6.45
CA LEU A 167 10.64 29.23 7.07
C LEU A 167 11.15 30.21 6.01
N TYR A 168 10.97 31.51 6.25
CA TYR A 168 11.65 32.54 5.47
C TYR A 168 13.17 32.46 5.67
N GLY A 169 13.88 32.28 4.57
CA GLY A 169 15.32 32.13 4.49
C GLY A 169 16.09 33.42 4.17
N PRO A 170 17.44 33.31 4.07
CA PRO A 170 18.29 34.40 3.67
C PRO A 170 18.06 34.81 2.20
N THR A 171 18.38 36.06 1.86
CA THR A 171 18.36 36.54 0.47
C THR A 171 19.66 36.22 -0.24
N ILE A 172 19.58 35.69 -1.46
CA ILE A 172 20.74 35.37 -2.30
C ILE A 172 20.80 36.34 -3.48
N LYS A 173 21.97 36.89 -3.76
CA LYS A 173 22.21 37.74 -4.94
C LYS A 173 22.37 36.85 -6.18
N GLN A 174 21.55 37.08 -7.20
CA GLN A 174 21.62 36.35 -8.47
C GLN A 174 22.72 36.90 -9.37
N ALA A 175 23.13 36.13 -10.39
CA ALA A 175 24.04 36.58 -11.44
C ALA A 175 23.53 37.86 -12.13
N ASP A 176 22.21 38.01 -12.24
CA ASP A 176 21.52 39.19 -12.81
C ASP A 176 21.55 40.43 -11.88
N GLY A 177 22.26 40.38 -10.74
CA GLY A 177 22.39 41.48 -9.79
C GLY A 177 21.22 41.67 -8.81
N HIS A 178 20.08 41.04 -9.04
CA HIS A 178 18.90 41.11 -8.17
C HIS A 178 18.99 40.18 -6.94
N TRP A 179 18.48 40.66 -5.81
CA TRP A 179 18.34 39.86 -4.59
C TRP A 179 17.02 39.06 -4.62
N ARG A 180 17.12 37.75 -4.40
CA ARG A 180 15.95 36.87 -4.30
C ARG A 180 15.84 36.29 -2.89
N LYS A 181 14.64 36.34 -2.32
CA LYS A 181 14.31 35.68 -1.05
C LYS A 181 14.26 34.17 -1.26
N THR A 182 14.61 33.42 -0.22
CA THR A 182 14.51 31.96 -0.21
C THR A 182 13.52 31.49 0.86
N PHE A 183 12.96 30.30 0.67
CA PHE A 183 11.98 29.67 1.54
C PHE A 183 12.44 28.25 1.82
N LEU A 184 12.63 27.91 3.09
CA LEU A 184 12.98 26.57 3.55
C LEU A 184 11.71 25.79 3.83
N ILE A 185 11.48 24.71 3.10
CA ILE A 185 10.40 23.76 3.38
C ILE A 185 11.02 22.63 4.21
N ALA A 186 10.48 22.37 5.40
CA ALA A 186 11.00 21.33 6.28
C ALA A 186 9.91 20.38 6.79
N PHE A 187 10.29 19.11 6.95
CA PHE A 187 9.49 18.04 7.51
C PHE A 187 10.21 17.45 8.72
N ILE A 188 9.50 17.26 9.82
CA ILE A 188 10.04 16.68 11.06
C ILE A 188 9.12 15.58 11.59
N ASP A 189 9.73 14.50 12.06
CA ASP A 189 9.03 13.40 12.72
C ASP A 189 8.71 13.73 14.19
N ASP A 190 7.48 13.44 14.59
CA ASP A 190 6.95 13.79 15.91
C ASP A 190 7.50 12.90 17.05
N ALA A 191 7.83 11.63 16.80
CA ALA A 191 8.32 10.74 17.85
C ALA A 191 9.84 10.84 18.03
N SER A 192 10.57 10.80 16.91
CA SER A 192 12.04 10.74 16.88
C SER A 192 12.73 12.10 16.82
N ARG A 193 12.02 13.18 16.48
CA ARG A 193 12.60 14.52 16.21
C ARG A 193 13.52 14.56 14.98
N VAL A 194 13.61 13.48 14.20
CA VAL A 194 14.39 13.49 12.95
C VAL A 194 13.78 14.47 11.99
N VAL A 195 14.61 15.37 11.46
CA VAL A 195 14.23 16.17 10.29
C VAL A 195 14.33 15.23 9.09
N THR A 196 13.18 14.90 8.52
CA THR A 196 13.09 13.92 7.44
C THR A 196 13.56 14.49 6.13
N HIS A 197 13.30 15.79 5.92
CA HIS A 197 13.85 16.57 4.83
C HIS A 197 13.74 18.06 5.12
N ALA A 198 14.72 18.84 4.65
CA ALA A 198 14.68 20.30 4.69
C ALA A 198 15.46 20.85 3.47
N GLU A 199 14.81 21.68 2.65
CA GLU A 199 15.39 22.23 1.41
C GLU A 199 14.88 23.64 1.13
N PHE A 200 15.77 24.52 0.65
CA PHE A 200 15.47 25.88 0.24
C PHE A 200 15.06 25.97 -1.23
N PHE A 201 14.11 26.86 -1.49
CA PHE A 201 13.61 27.21 -2.81
C PHE A 201 13.48 28.72 -2.97
N TYR A 202 13.51 29.21 -4.22
CA TYR A 202 13.27 30.64 -4.51
C TYR A 202 11.80 31.06 -4.43
N ARG A 203 10.87 30.10 -4.40
CA ARG A 203 9.43 30.36 -4.38
C ARG A 203 8.75 29.38 -3.42
N ASP A 204 7.88 29.89 -2.56
CA ASP A 204 6.90 29.07 -1.85
C ASP A 204 5.74 28.78 -2.82
N ASN A 205 5.83 27.65 -3.52
CA ASN A 205 4.80 27.15 -4.41
C ASN A 205 4.55 25.66 -4.13
N THR A 206 3.42 25.16 -4.63
CA THR A 206 3.05 23.74 -4.49
C THR A 206 4.08 22.79 -5.09
N GLU A 207 4.69 23.15 -6.22
CA GLU A 207 5.64 22.29 -6.94
C GLU A 207 6.87 21.96 -6.09
N ASN A 208 7.47 22.97 -5.47
CA ASN A 208 8.63 22.81 -4.58
C ASN A 208 8.26 22.02 -3.33
N MET A 209 7.03 22.18 -2.84
CA MET A 209 6.54 21.42 -1.69
C MET A 209 6.35 19.94 -2.01
N VAL A 210 5.79 19.60 -3.19
CA VAL A 210 5.69 18.21 -3.67
C VAL A 210 7.09 17.61 -3.81
N LEU A 211 8.04 18.37 -4.34
CA LEU A 211 9.43 17.92 -4.47
C LEU A 211 10.07 17.63 -3.11
N ALA A 212 9.95 18.55 -2.15
CA ALA A 212 10.46 18.38 -0.79
C ALA A 212 9.77 17.21 -0.06
N PHE A 213 8.46 17.06 -0.22
CA PHE A 213 7.70 15.95 0.36
C PHE A 213 8.12 14.60 -0.21
N ARG A 214 8.30 14.52 -1.54
CA ARG A 214 8.79 13.33 -2.23
C ARG A 214 10.18 12.94 -1.70
N SER A 215 11.09 13.90 -1.58
CA SER A 215 12.42 13.68 -1.01
C SER A 215 12.36 13.18 0.43
N ALA A 216 11.45 13.69 1.26
CA ALA A 216 11.24 13.22 2.63
C ALA A 216 10.80 11.75 2.69
N LEU A 217 9.82 11.38 1.86
CA LEU A 217 9.30 10.02 1.79
C LEU A 217 10.35 9.00 1.34
N TYR A 218 11.19 9.34 0.37
CA TYR A 218 12.28 8.45 -0.05
C TYR A 218 13.37 8.31 1.01
N LYS A 219 13.71 9.39 1.72
CA LYS A 219 14.77 9.36 2.76
C LYS A 219 14.35 8.60 4.02
N ARG A 220 13.08 8.70 4.43
CA ARG A 220 12.61 8.25 5.76
C ARG A 220 11.32 7.43 5.73
N GLY A 221 10.82 7.04 4.57
CA GLY A 221 9.61 6.22 4.43
C GLY A 221 8.30 6.99 4.65
N LYS A 222 7.16 6.33 4.47
CA LYS A 222 5.85 6.98 4.57
C LYS A 222 5.38 7.17 6.02
N PRO A 223 4.79 8.33 6.37
CA PRO A 223 4.11 8.52 7.64
C PRO A 223 2.67 7.98 7.64
N GLU A 224 2.11 7.72 8.82
CA GLU A 224 0.68 7.43 8.99
C GLU A 224 -0.17 8.72 8.89
N ARG A 225 0.35 9.81 9.46
CA ARG A 225 -0.32 11.11 9.47
C ARG A 225 0.64 12.21 9.06
N LEU A 226 0.10 13.17 8.32
CA LEU A 226 0.83 14.38 7.92
C LEU A 226 0.04 15.60 8.39
N TYR A 227 0.72 16.50 9.09
CA TYR A 227 0.15 17.69 9.69
C TYR A 227 0.71 18.95 9.01
N PHE A 228 -0.19 19.74 8.43
CA PHE A 228 0.11 20.98 7.71
C PHE A 228 -0.65 22.17 8.28
N ASP A 229 -0.15 23.38 8.00
CA ASP A 229 -0.90 24.62 8.19
C ASP A 229 -1.85 24.91 7.02
N ASN A 230 -2.85 25.74 7.28
CA ASN A 230 -3.88 26.16 6.32
C ASN A 230 -3.37 27.23 5.31
N GLY A 231 -2.09 27.22 4.95
CA GLY A 231 -1.59 28.06 3.87
C GLY A 231 -2.13 27.57 2.50
N ALA A 232 -2.48 28.48 1.61
CA ALA A 232 -3.08 28.16 0.30
C ALA A 232 -2.22 27.22 -0.58
N ASN A 233 -0.90 27.21 -0.38
CA ASN A 233 0.06 26.34 -1.09
C ASN A 233 0.03 24.87 -0.60
N TYR A 234 -0.43 24.64 0.64
CA TYR A 234 -0.38 23.36 1.36
C TYR A 234 -1.68 22.53 1.21
N SER A 235 -2.74 23.14 0.67
CA SER A 235 -4.02 22.49 0.33
C SER A 235 -4.07 21.96 -1.12
N ALA A 236 -2.90 21.83 -1.75
CA ALA A 236 -2.82 21.44 -3.14
C ALA A 236 -3.42 20.05 -3.40
N LYS A 237 -4.20 19.95 -4.47
CA LYS A 237 -4.83 18.69 -4.91
C LYS A 237 -3.80 17.57 -5.10
N GLU A 238 -2.59 17.89 -5.52
CA GLU A 238 -1.51 16.93 -5.78
C GLU A 238 -1.02 16.26 -4.48
N ILE A 239 -0.81 17.02 -3.41
CA ILE A 239 -0.41 16.49 -2.09
C ILE A 239 -1.55 15.67 -1.49
N LEU A 240 -2.80 16.16 -1.59
CA LEU A 240 -3.99 15.42 -1.16
C LEU A 240 -4.10 14.06 -1.88
N GLN A 241 -3.93 14.06 -3.21
CA GLN A 241 -3.95 12.83 -4.02
C GLN A 241 -2.82 11.88 -3.64
N ALA A 242 -1.60 12.39 -3.46
CA ALA A 242 -0.46 11.59 -3.01
C ALA A 242 -0.71 10.97 -1.63
N CYS A 243 -1.23 11.75 -0.67
CA CYS A 243 -1.59 11.26 0.66
C CYS A 243 -2.66 10.17 0.60
N VAL A 244 -3.73 10.36 -0.19
CA VAL A 244 -4.78 9.33 -0.37
C VAL A 244 -4.22 8.06 -0.99
N ARG A 245 -3.36 8.18 -2.02
CA ARG A 245 -2.74 7.03 -2.71
C ARG A 245 -1.77 6.27 -1.82
N LEU A 246 -1.05 6.97 -0.93
CA LEU A 246 -0.10 6.38 0.01
C LEU A 246 -0.73 5.96 1.34
N ASP A 247 -2.04 6.12 1.50
CA ASP A 247 -2.76 5.87 2.75
C ASP A 247 -2.18 6.67 3.94
N ILE A 248 -1.96 7.96 3.71
CA ILE A 248 -1.47 8.95 4.68
C ILE A 248 -2.65 9.84 5.07
N HIS A 249 -2.96 9.90 6.36
CA HIS A 249 -4.06 10.72 6.86
C HIS A 249 -3.61 12.16 6.99
N LEU A 250 -4.20 13.03 6.18
CA LEU A 250 -3.97 14.47 6.26
C LEU A 250 -4.79 15.06 7.41
N SER A 251 -4.11 15.57 8.43
CA SER A 251 -4.75 16.25 9.56
C SER A 251 -4.65 17.76 9.34
N HIS A 252 -5.72 18.38 8.86
CA HIS A 252 -5.84 19.83 8.81
C HIS A 252 -6.21 20.36 10.20
N ALA A 253 -5.47 21.35 10.68
CA ALA A 253 -5.80 21.99 11.94
C ALA A 253 -7.23 22.58 11.87
N PRO A 254 -8.13 22.30 12.83
CA PRO A 254 -9.24 23.20 13.05
C PRO A 254 -8.67 24.59 13.34
N ILE A 255 -9.32 25.61 12.81
CA ILE A 255 -8.90 27.01 12.86
C ILE A 255 -8.43 27.37 14.29
N ARG A 256 -7.15 27.75 14.42
CA ARG A 256 -6.45 28.23 15.65
C ARG A 256 -5.98 27.18 16.67
N ASP A 257 -5.22 26.17 16.27
CA ASP A 257 -4.46 25.31 17.21
C ASP A 257 -2.94 25.29 16.91
N GLY A 258 -2.26 26.43 17.09
CA GLY A 258 -0.81 26.58 16.89
C GLY A 258 0.08 25.73 17.84
N ALA A 259 -0.51 25.03 18.81
CA ALA A 259 0.23 24.25 19.81
C ALA A 259 0.78 22.90 19.30
N ALA A 260 0.26 22.38 18.17
CA ALA A 260 0.75 21.13 17.59
C ALA A 260 2.14 21.26 16.92
N LYS A 261 2.56 22.49 16.57
CA LYS A 261 3.78 22.79 15.78
C LYS A 261 5.04 23.10 16.60
N GLY A 262 4.98 23.03 17.93
CA GLY A 262 6.10 23.47 18.79
C GLY A 262 7.44 22.77 18.53
N LYS A 263 7.43 21.60 17.85
CA LYS A 263 8.63 20.83 17.50
C LYS A 263 9.33 21.38 16.26
N ILE A 264 8.59 21.66 15.19
CA ILE A 264 9.14 22.26 13.98
C ILE A 264 9.56 23.72 14.23
N GLU A 265 8.80 24.47 15.03
CA GLU A 265 9.19 25.84 15.42
C GLU A 265 10.48 25.86 16.24
N ARG A 266 10.67 24.90 17.16
CA ARG A 266 11.92 24.76 17.91
C ARG A 266 13.10 24.41 16.99
N PHE A 267 12.87 23.54 16.00
CA PHE A 267 13.87 23.26 14.97
C PHE A 267 14.25 24.54 14.21
N PHE A 268 13.27 25.30 13.71
CA PHE A 268 13.54 26.55 12.98
C PHE A 268 14.27 27.60 13.81
N ARG A 269 13.95 27.72 15.09
CA ARG A 269 14.70 28.59 16.00
C ARG A 269 16.16 28.14 16.10
N GLY A 270 16.39 26.85 16.36
CA GLY A 270 17.74 26.29 16.42
C GLY A 270 18.50 26.34 15.10
N PHE A 271 17.80 26.31 13.97
CA PHE A 271 18.35 26.48 12.63
C PHE A 271 18.79 27.94 12.39
N ARG A 272 17.96 28.92 12.76
CA ARG A 272 18.31 30.34 12.69
C ARG A 272 19.51 30.68 13.57
N ASP A 273 19.44 30.31 14.84
CA ASP A 273 20.40 30.74 15.85
C ASP A 273 21.79 30.13 15.65
N ARG A 274 21.86 28.92 15.08
CA ARG A 274 23.12 28.17 14.93
C ARG A 274 23.61 28.13 13.49
N PHE A 275 22.77 27.71 12.54
CA PHE A 275 23.22 27.54 11.15
C PHE A 275 23.29 28.88 10.41
N LEU A 276 22.20 29.66 10.38
CA LEU A 276 22.20 30.93 9.65
C LEU A 276 23.12 31.98 10.26
N THR A 277 23.38 31.92 11.58
CA THR A 277 24.37 32.79 12.23
C THR A 277 25.81 32.47 11.82
N LEU A 278 26.14 31.18 11.61
CA LEU A 278 27.48 30.74 11.20
C LEU A 278 27.75 30.99 9.71
N HIS A 279 26.70 31.10 8.90
CA HIS A 279 26.78 31.31 7.45
C HIS A 279 26.08 32.62 7.04
N PRO A 280 26.76 33.78 7.13
CA PRO A 280 26.14 35.10 6.94
C PRO A 280 25.80 35.42 5.48
N SER A 281 26.41 34.74 4.50
CA SER A 281 26.19 34.98 3.08
C SER A 281 26.33 33.70 2.27
N PHE A 282 25.56 33.60 1.18
CA PHE A 282 25.56 32.45 0.28
C PHE A 282 25.70 32.95 -1.17
N THR A 283 26.46 32.20 -1.98
CA THR A 283 26.70 32.54 -3.39
C THR A 283 25.60 31.99 -4.31
N SER A 284 25.02 30.84 -3.96
CA SER A 284 24.00 30.16 -4.77
C SER A 284 23.00 29.39 -3.90
N LEU A 285 21.85 29.03 -4.47
CA LEU A 285 20.88 28.16 -3.80
C LEU A 285 21.44 26.75 -3.57
N GLU A 286 22.24 26.26 -4.52
CA GLU A 286 22.89 24.95 -4.43
C GLU A 286 23.85 24.88 -3.25
N GLU A 287 24.65 25.91 -3.04
CA GLU A 287 25.53 26.03 -1.88
C GLU A 287 24.72 26.04 -0.57
N LEU A 288 23.66 26.85 -0.50
CA LEU A 288 22.79 26.92 0.67
C LEU A 288 22.16 25.57 0.99
N ASN A 289 21.66 24.84 -0.01
CA ASN A 289 21.07 23.52 0.17
C ASN A 289 22.09 22.46 0.58
N ARG A 290 23.29 22.47 0.00
CA ARG A 290 24.39 21.57 0.41
C ARG A 290 24.73 21.74 1.89
N LEU A 291 24.99 22.98 2.33
CA LEU A 291 25.32 23.28 3.71
C LEU A 291 24.14 22.95 4.66
N THR A 292 22.91 23.21 4.21
CA THR A 292 21.71 22.87 4.98
C THR A 292 21.59 21.36 5.18
N HIS A 293 21.83 20.56 4.14
CA HIS A 293 21.80 19.09 4.25
C HIS A 293 22.91 18.55 5.14
N GLU A 294 24.13 19.08 5.03
CA GLU A 294 25.26 18.74 5.89
C GLU A 294 24.96 19.04 7.36
N TRP A 295 24.40 20.21 7.65
CA TRP A 295 24.04 20.60 9.01
C TRP A 295 22.88 19.75 9.57
N VAL A 296 21.85 19.51 8.76
CA VAL A 296 20.69 18.71 9.20
C VAL A 296 21.09 17.28 9.52
N GLU A 297 21.83 16.60 8.62
CA GLU A 297 22.19 15.19 8.82
C GLU A 297 23.39 15.02 9.76
N GLY A 298 24.43 15.85 9.61
CA GLY A 298 25.69 15.77 10.35
C GLY A 298 25.62 16.35 11.76
N GLU A 299 24.86 17.42 11.97
CA GLU A 299 24.75 18.04 13.30
C GLU A 299 23.40 17.80 13.97
N TYR A 300 22.29 18.20 13.34
CA TYR A 300 21.00 18.20 14.04
C TYR A 300 20.49 16.80 14.34
N ASN A 301 20.46 15.93 13.32
CA ASN A 301 19.97 14.55 13.38
C ASN A 301 20.93 13.62 14.15
N SER A 302 22.21 13.96 14.20
CA SER A 302 23.28 13.15 14.84
C SER A 302 23.66 13.65 16.25
N LYS A 303 23.15 14.79 16.70
CA LYS A 303 23.38 15.30 18.06
C LYS A 303 22.35 14.77 19.04
N SER A 304 22.75 14.54 20.29
CA SER A 304 21.83 14.13 21.36
C SER A 304 20.88 15.26 21.74
N HIS A 305 19.58 14.94 21.85
CA HIS A 305 18.52 15.88 22.24
C HIS A 305 18.01 15.54 23.63
N SER A 306 18.05 16.51 24.55
CA SER A 306 17.60 16.32 25.94
C SER A 306 16.14 15.88 26.07
N ALA A 307 15.28 16.27 25.13
CA ALA A 307 13.87 15.91 25.13
C ALA A 307 13.59 14.43 24.83
N ILE A 308 14.50 13.73 24.14
CA ILE A 308 14.37 12.30 23.78
C ILE A 308 15.48 11.43 24.40
N GLY A 309 16.50 12.04 25.01
CA GLY A 309 17.59 11.36 25.70
C GLY A 309 18.63 10.67 24.80
N MET A 310 18.50 10.79 23.48
CA MET A 310 19.37 10.17 22.48
C MET A 310 19.43 11.02 21.20
N THR A 311 20.15 10.57 20.17
CA THR A 311 20.14 11.24 18.88
C THR A 311 18.81 10.98 18.16
N PRO A 312 18.30 11.95 17.37
CA PRO A 312 17.11 11.71 16.55
C PRO A 312 17.22 10.47 15.67
N VAL A 313 18.37 10.26 15.02
CA VAL A 313 18.58 9.12 14.11
C VAL A 313 18.53 7.78 14.85
N ASP A 314 19.14 7.69 16.04
CA ASP A 314 19.06 6.46 16.84
C ASP A 314 17.62 6.19 17.27
N ARG A 315 16.90 7.24 17.71
CA ARG A 315 15.50 7.12 18.10
C ARG A 315 14.61 6.65 16.95
N PHE A 316 14.89 7.11 15.73
CA PHE A 316 14.20 6.69 14.52
C PHE A 316 14.53 5.23 14.15
N ASN A 317 15.80 4.83 14.28
CA ASN A 317 16.26 3.47 13.98
C ASN A 317 15.65 2.40 14.88
N LEU A 318 15.29 2.73 16.13
CA LEU A 318 14.56 1.81 17.03
C LEU A 318 13.23 1.34 16.44
N ASP A 319 12.57 2.16 15.63
CA ASP A 319 11.29 1.85 15.00
C ASP A 319 11.42 1.43 13.53
N ARG A 320 12.64 1.21 13.02
CA ARG A 320 12.92 0.95 11.60
C ARG A 320 12.12 -0.22 11.03
N ASN A 321 11.85 -1.26 11.83
CA ASN A 321 11.07 -2.43 11.41
C ASN A 321 9.59 -2.10 11.09
N ARG A 322 9.09 -0.96 11.54
CA ARG A 322 7.72 -0.47 11.28
C ARG A 322 7.67 0.52 10.12
N VAL A 323 8.81 1.08 9.73
CA VAL A 323 8.89 2.08 8.67
C VAL A 323 8.68 1.40 7.32
N LYS A 324 7.67 1.89 6.60
CA LYS A 324 7.39 1.47 5.21
C LYS A 324 8.13 2.41 4.26
N PHE A 325 9.27 1.97 3.74
CA PHE A 325 10.02 2.71 2.74
C PHE A 325 9.35 2.63 1.37
N LEU A 326 9.43 3.71 0.60
CA LEU A 326 9.05 3.71 -0.81
C LEU A 326 10.28 3.36 -1.65
N THR A 327 10.11 2.48 -2.63
CA THR A 327 11.12 2.19 -3.64
C THR A 327 11.17 3.30 -4.67
N ASP A 328 12.36 3.68 -5.15
CA ASP A 328 12.48 4.63 -6.26
C ASP A 328 12.26 3.91 -7.59
N ASP A 329 11.01 3.50 -7.82
CA ASP A 329 10.57 2.81 -9.02
C ASP A 329 9.52 3.65 -9.78
N ALA A 330 9.32 3.34 -11.06
CA ALA A 330 8.44 4.08 -11.95
C ALA A 330 7.00 4.17 -11.45
N PHE A 331 6.54 3.21 -10.62
CA PHE A 331 5.22 3.21 -10.00
C PHE A 331 5.12 4.16 -8.78
N SER A 332 6.19 4.27 -7.99
CA SER A 332 6.23 5.21 -6.85
C SER A 332 6.30 6.67 -7.32
N ALA A 333 6.91 6.95 -8.48
CA ALA A 333 6.88 8.26 -9.09
C ALA A 333 5.47 8.66 -9.56
N GLU A 334 4.67 7.71 -10.08
CA GLU A 334 3.29 7.91 -10.54
C GLU A 334 2.34 8.34 -9.41
N VAL A 335 2.68 8.08 -8.15
CA VAL A 335 1.90 8.49 -6.97
C VAL A 335 1.77 10.02 -6.89
N PHE A 336 2.82 10.75 -7.29
CA PHE A 336 2.87 12.21 -7.21
C PHE A 336 2.37 12.91 -8.47
N PHE A 337 1.94 12.15 -9.48
CA PHE A 337 1.44 12.71 -10.73
C PHE A 337 0.09 13.37 -10.55
N MET A 338 -0.09 14.50 -11.24
CA MET A 338 -1.37 15.21 -11.30
C MET A 338 -2.38 14.33 -12.06
N GLU A 339 -3.60 14.26 -11.54
CA GLU A 339 -4.69 13.51 -12.19
C GLU A 339 -5.64 14.46 -12.91
N GLU A 340 -5.94 14.15 -14.17
CA GLU A 340 -6.93 14.88 -14.96
C GLU A 340 -7.87 13.93 -15.69
N THR A 341 -9.18 14.20 -15.61
CA THR A 341 -10.19 13.39 -16.30
C THR A 341 -10.26 13.79 -17.77
N ARG A 342 -10.24 12.79 -18.65
CA ARG A 342 -10.35 12.96 -20.11
C ARG A 342 -11.34 11.97 -20.71
N LYS A 343 -12.01 12.39 -21.77
CA LYS A 343 -12.90 11.53 -22.56
C LYS A 343 -12.13 10.96 -23.75
N VAL A 344 -12.20 9.65 -23.93
CA VAL A 344 -11.58 8.96 -25.06
C VAL A 344 -12.52 9.01 -26.26
N SER A 345 -11.99 9.35 -27.43
CA SER A 345 -12.73 9.37 -28.68
C SER A 345 -13.03 7.95 -29.21
N LYS A 346 -13.89 7.86 -30.23
CA LYS A 346 -14.21 6.62 -30.96
C LYS A 346 -12.99 5.95 -31.60
N THR A 347 -11.86 6.63 -31.72
CA THR A 347 -10.61 6.09 -32.27
C THR A 347 -9.57 5.75 -31.20
N ASN A 348 -10.00 5.59 -29.94
CA ASN A 348 -9.13 5.29 -28.79
C ASN A 348 -8.05 6.36 -28.50
N VAL A 349 -8.35 7.61 -28.85
CA VAL A 349 -7.45 8.76 -28.69
C VAL A 349 -8.05 9.76 -27.70
N PHE A 350 -7.22 10.35 -26.85
CA PHE A 350 -7.58 11.49 -26.02
C PHE A 350 -6.63 12.68 -26.28
N SER A 351 -7.05 13.89 -25.90
CA SER A 351 -6.26 15.10 -26.09
C SER A 351 -5.87 15.70 -24.74
N ILE A 352 -4.61 16.12 -24.63
CA ILE A 352 -4.11 16.88 -23.48
C ILE A 352 -3.08 17.90 -23.99
N HIS A 353 -3.16 19.15 -23.50
CA HIS A 353 -2.30 20.26 -23.93
C HIS A 353 -2.20 20.43 -25.46
N SER A 354 -3.33 20.35 -26.17
CA SER A 354 -3.41 20.43 -27.64
C SER A 354 -2.65 19.36 -28.42
N GLN A 355 -2.17 18.31 -27.75
CA GLN A 355 -1.56 17.13 -28.37
C GLN A 355 -2.45 15.90 -28.16
N ARG A 356 -2.46 15.01 -29.16
CA ARG A 356 -3.28 13.79 -29.17
C ARG A 356 -2.44 12.58 -28.78
N TYR A 357 -3.01 11.75 -27.92
CA TYR A 357 -2.39 10.56 -27.38
C TYR A 357 -3.32 9.36 -27.56
N GLU A 358 -2.73 8.21 -27.84
CA GLU A 358 -3.41 6.92 -27.93
C GLU A 358 -3.45 6.22 -26.58
N CYS A 359 -4.62 5.64 -26.25
CA CYS A 359 -4.75 4.83 -25.06
C CYS A 359 -4.05 3.46 -25.26
N PRO A 360 -3.37 2.93 -24.22
CA PRO A 360 -2.68 1.64 -24.30
C PRO A 360 -3.63 0.44 -24.48
N VAL A 361 -4.88 0.59 -24.07
CA VAL A 361 -5.94 -0.42 -24.19
C VAL A 361 -7.20 0.22 -24.75
N ASP A 362 -8.12 -0.59 -25.28
CA ASP A 362 -9.35 -0.09 -25.89
C ASP A 362 -10.33 0.49 -24.83
N LEU A 363 -10.38 1.82 -24.79
CA LEU A 363 -11.21 2.59 -23.87
C LEU A 363 -12.11 3.58 -24.62
N ARG A 364 -12.50 3.25 -25.86
CA ARG A 364 -13.37 4.10 -26.70
C ARG A 364 -14.65 4.53 -25.98
N ASP A 365 -14.97 5.82 -26.11
CA ASP A 365 -16.13 6.49 -25.51
C ASP A 365 -16.19 6.46 -23.96
N LYS A 366 -15.14 5.99 -23.29
CA LYS A 366 -15.04 5.97 -21.82
C LYS A 366 -14.34 7.23 -21.30
N SER A 367 -14.67 7.59 -20.06
CA SER A 367 -13.92 8.59 -19.29
C SER A 367 -12.76 7.92 -18.57
N ILE A 368 -11.56 8.43 -18.80
CA ILE A 368 -10.31 7.94 -18.21
C ILE A 368 -9.69 8.99 -17.29
N GLN A 369 -8.88 8.53 -16.35
CA GLN A 369 -8.01 9.38 -15.53
C GLN A 369 -6.60 9.32 -16.11
N VAL A 370 -6.05 10.46 -16.50
CA VAL A 370 -4.68 10.55 -17.02
C VAL A 370 -3.80 11.15 -15.93
N ARG A 371 -2.71 10.45 -15.60
CA ARG A 371 -1.72 10.86 -14.61
C ARG A 371 -0.43 11.25 -15.30
N TYR A 372 0.09 12.45 -15.03
CA TYR A 372 1.35 12.91 -15.60
C TYR A 372 2.11 13.85 -14.66
N ASP A 373 3.42 13.97 -14.89
CA ASP A 373 4.28 14.94 -14.19
C ASP A 373 4.03 16.35 -14.73
N ARG A 374 3.71 17.30 -13.85
CA ARG A 374 3.43 18.70 -14.19
C ARG A 374 4.63 19.41 -14.83
N MET A 375 5.85 19.02 -14.45
CA MET A 375 7.11 19.66 -14.84
C MET A 375 7.62 19.12 -16.17
N ARG A 376 7.72 17.79 -16.30
CA ARG A 376 8.29 17.17 -17.50
C ARG A 376 7.29 17.01 -18.63
N ARG A 377 6.02 16.72 -18.31
CA ARG A 377 4.92 16.51 -19.27
C ARG A 377 5.28 15.57 -20.43
N ASP A 378 6.19 14.65 -20.18
CA ASP A 378 6.75 13.69 -21.12
C ASP A 378 6.01 12.35 -21.06
N ARG A 379 5.45 12.04 -19.89
CA ARG A 379 4.88 10.74 -19.57
C ARG A 379 3.43 10.85 -19.11
N PHE A 380 2.51 10.19 -19.83
CA PHE A 380 1.08 10.17 -19.54
C PHE A 380 0.62 8.73 -19.25
N VAL A 381 0.18 8.46 -18.02
CA VAL A 381 -0.27 7.13 -17.59
C VAL A 381 -1.79 7.10 -17.49
N VAL A 382 -2.42 6.14 -18.15
CA VAL A 382 -3.88 6.01 -18.21
C VAL A 382 -4.39 5.08 -17.12
N TYR A 383 -5.39 5.54 -16.38
CA TYR A 383 -6.14 4.80 -15.38
C TYR A 383 -7.63 4.75 -15.76
N PHE A 384 -8.25 3.60 -15.52
CA PHE A 384 -9.68 3.39 -15.71
C PHE A 384 -10.25 2.60 -14.53
N ASN A 385 -11.33 3.11 -13.90
CA ASN A 385 -11.94 2.54 -12.70
C ASN A 385 -10.94 2.24 -11.56
N GLY A 386 -9.93 3.10 -11.37
CA GLY A 386 -8.90 2.90 -10.35
C GLY A 386 -7.78 1.92 -10.72
N HIS A 387 -7.86 1.24 -11.86
CA HIS A 387 -6.84 0.33 -12.36
C HIS A 387 -5.92 1.00 -13.38
N ARG A 388 -4.62 0.68 -13.32
CA ARG A 388 -3.61 1.17 -14.27
C ARG A 388 -3.76 0.43 -15.60
N MET A 389 -4.01 1.16 -16.68
CA MET A 389 -4.19 0.61 -18.03
C MET A 389 -2.88 0.59 -18.84
N GLY A 390 -1.94 1.48 -18.50
CA GLY A 390 -0.63 1.57 -19.15
C GLY A 390 -0.23 3.01 -19.46
N GLU A 391 0.88 3.18 -20.17
CA GLU A 391 1.36 4.48 -20.64
C GLU A 391 0.78 4.81 -22.01
N ALA A 392 0.34 6.06 -22.19
CA ALA A 392 -0.19 6.56 -23.45
C ALA A 392 0.95 6.99 -24.37
N THR A 393 0.82 6.67 -25.66
CA THR A 393 1.77 7.04 -26.70
C THR A 393 1.25 8.25 -27.48
N VAL A 394 2.16 9.07 -28.02
CA VAL A 394 1.76 10.16 -28.92
C VAL A 394 1.10 9.54 -30.17
N LEU A 395 -0.02 10.12 -30.61
CA LEU A 395 -0.75 9.65 -31.80
C LEU A 395 0.18 9.64 -33.03
N ASP A 396 0.43 8.45 -33.56
CA ASP A 396 1.19 8.27 -34.79
C ASP A 396 0.27 7.70 -35.87
N LEU A 397 -0.17 8.60 -36.76
CA LEU A 397 -1.07 8.26 -37.86
C LEU A 397 -0.43 7.27 -38.84
N TYR A 398 0.89 7.35 -39.05
CA TYR A 398 1.60 6.48 -39.99
C TYR A 398 1.83 5.08 -39.39
N ALA A 399 2.16 4.99 -38.09
CA ALA A 399 2.21 3.72 -37.39
C ALA A 399 0.82 3.04 -37.37
N ASN A 400 -0.25 3.81 -37.14
CA ASN A 400 -1.61 3.30 -37.19
C ASN A 400 -2.07 2.86 -38.58
N ALA A 401 -1.63 3.54 -39.64
CA ALA A 401 -1.89 3.09 -41.01
C ALA A 401 -1.23 1.73 -41.29
N ARG A 402 -0.03 1.48 -40.74
CA ARG A 402 0.67 0.19 -40.83
C ARG A 402 0.02 -0.89 -39.96
N LEU A 403 -0.51 -0.55 -38.79
CA LEU A 403 -1.25 -1.46 -37.89
C LEU A 403 -2.67 -1.77 -38.37
N ARG A 404 -3.27 -0.89 -39.18
CA ARG A 404 -4.60 -1.06 -39.79
C ARG A 404 -4.64 -2.09 -40.91
N LEU A 405 -3.52 -2.70 -41.28
CA LEU A 405 -3.53 -3.93 -42.07
C LEU A 405 -4.09 -5.05 -41.17
N PRO A 406 -5.32 -5.53 -41.39
CA PRO A 406 -5.90 -6.57 -40.56
C PRO A 406 -4.98 -7.80 -40.51
N ALA A 407 -4.90 -8.50 -39.37
CA ALA A 407 -4.27 -9.83 -39.31
C ALA A 407 -4.88 -10.81 -40.33
N THR A 408 -6.15 -10.59 -40.69
CA THR A 408 -6.90 -11.25 -41.78
C THR A 408 -6.36 -10.91 -43.18
N VAL A 409 -5.77 -9.72 -43.36
CA VAL A 409 -5.11 -9.29 -44.60
C VAL A 409 -3.68 -9.80 -44.66
N GLY A 410 -2.99 -10.05 -43.55
CA GLY A 410 -1.70 -10.77 -43.57
C GLY A 410 -1.84 -12.15 -44.20
N GLY A 411 -2.84 -12.93 -43.77
CA GLY A 411 -3.18 -14.22 -44.38
C GLY A 411 -3.65 -14.10 -45.84
N MET A 412 -4.52 -13.12 -46.16
CA MET A 412 -4.96 -12.89 -47.55
C MET A 412 -3.85 -12.35 -48.48
N MET A 413 -2.94 -11.51 -48.00
CA MET A 413 -1.80 -10.97 -48.77
C MET A 413 -0.76 -12.04 -49.04
N ILE A 414 -0.46 -12.90 -48.05
CA ILE A 414 0.42 -14.04 -48.26
C ILE A 414 -0.21 -14.99 -49.29
N LYS A 415 -1.48 -15.37 -49.11
CA LYS A 415 -2.19 -16.24 -50.07
C LYS A 415 -2.25 -15.64 -51.46
N ALA A 416 -2.49 -14.33 -51.61
CA ALA A 416 -2.55 -13.67 -52.92
C ALA A 416 -1.17 -13.49 -53.58
N THR A 417 -0.14 -13.12 -52.81
CA THR A 417 1.20 -12.83 -53.35
C THR A 417 1.96 -14.11 -53.71
N PHE A 418 1.78 -15.16 -52.90
CA PHE A 418 2.43 -16.46 -53.05
C PHE A 418 1.55 -17.53 -53.70
N GLY A 419 0.27 -17.25 -53.98
CA GLY A 419 -0.64 -18.19 -54.64
C GLY A 419 -1.02 -19.41 -53.80
N LEU A 420 -1.19 -19.24 -52.48
CA LEU A 420 -1.35 -20.35 -51.53
C LEU A 420 -2.82 -20.64 -51.21
N THR A 421 -3.14 -21.92 -51.02
CA THR A 421 -4.47 -22.38 -50.58
C THR A 421 -4.58 -22.48 -49.05
N LYS A 422 -3.47 -22.80 -48.37
CA LYS A 422 -3.34 -22.84 -46.90
C LYS A 422 -2.39 -21.73 -46.42
N GLU A 423 -2.42 -21.42 -45.12
CA GLU A 423 -1.49 -20.44 -44.55
C GLU A 423 -0.18 -21.12 -44.11
N PRO A 424 0.99 -20.58 -44.45
CA PRO A 424 2.27 -21.11 -43.99
C PRO A 424 2.38 -20.99 -42.47
N PHE A 425 3.00 -22.00 -41.84
CA PHE A 425 3.19 -22.09 -40.38
C PHE A 425 1.89 -22.16 -39.55
N TYR A 426 0.76 -22.50 -40.19
CA TYR A 426 -0.53 -22.71 -39.51
C TYR A 426 -0.59 -24.07 -38.80
N ARG A 427 -1.20 -24.11 -37.62
CA ARG A 427 -1.32 -25.33 -36.80
C ARG A 427 -2.47 -26.24 -37.26
N SER A 428 -2.43 -26.77 -38.48
CA SER A 428 -3.47 -27.68 -38.95
C SER A 428 -3.11 -29.16 -38.81
N GLU A 429 -1.86 -29.54 -39.08
CA GLU A 429 -1.39 -30.93 -39.00
C GLU A 429 0.06 -30.92 -38.50
N VAL A 430 0.25 -31.13 -37.20
CA VAL A 430 1.60 -31.03 -36.62
C VAL A 430 2.29 -32.38 -36.72
N ALA A 431 3.18 -32.53 -37.71
CA ALA A 431 4.13 -33.63 -37.72
C ALA A 431 5.00 -33.56 -36.46
N LEU A 432 5.08 -34.67 -35.73
CA LEU A 432 5.94 -34.75 -34.55
C LEU A 432 7.39 -34.73 -35.00
N LEU A 433 8.18 -33.86 -34.37
CA LEU A 433 9.63 -33.90 -34.51
C LEU A 433 10.19 -35.14 -33.80
N PRO A 434 11.40 -35.63 -34.15
CA PRO A 434 11.95 -36.86 -33.58
C PRO A 434 11.94 -36.91 -32.05
N GLN A 435 12.35 -35.82 -31.37
CA GLN A 435 12.33 -35.72 -29.91
C GLN A 435 10.90 -35.76 -29.32
N GLN A 436 9.93 -35.21 -30.04
CA GLN A 436 8.52 -35.19 -29.61
C GLN A 436 7.87 -36.56 -29.82
N ALA A 437 8.17 -37.22 -30.94
CA ALA A 437 7.73 -38.58 -31.24
C ALA A 437 8.24 -39.58 -30.21
N GLU A 438 9.53 -39.52 -29.87
CA GLU A 438 10.13 -40.33 -28.80
C GLU A 438 9.40 -40.12 -27.45
N ALA A 439 9.13 -38.85 -27.09
CA ALA A 439 8.45 -38.54 -25.85
C ALA A 439 7.01 -39.08 -25.80
N VAL A 440 6.25 -38.94 -26.90
CA VAL A 440 4.88 -39.48 -27.00
C VAL A 440 4.89 -41.00 -26.93
N GLU A 441 5.81 -41.66 -27.61
CA GLU A 441 5.88 -43.13 -27.61
C GLU A 441 6.17 -43.68 -26.21
N MET A 442 7.13 -43.09 -25.50
CA MET A 442 7.41 -43.47 -24.12
C MET A 442 6.20 -43.25 -23.20
N ILE A 443 5.44 -42.17 -23.38
CA ILE A 443 4.20 -41.93 -22.62
C ILE A 443 3.18 -43.05 -22.87
N ARG A 444 3.05 -43.55 -24.11
CA ARG A 444 2.15 -44.67 -24.43
C ARG A 444 2.60 -45.96 -23.75
N VAL A 445 3.90 -46.25 -23.77
CA VAL A 445 4.48 -47.43 -23.10
C VAL A 445 4.21 -47.38 -21.60
N HIS A 446 4.50 -46.25 -20.95
CA HIS A 446 4.28 -46.09 -19.51
C HIS A 446 2.80 -46.09 -19.12
N ALA A 447 1.89 -45.73 -20.03
CA ALA A 447 0.46 -45.77 -19.77
C ALA A 447 -0.05 -47.19 -19.46
N GLN A 448 0.54 -48.23 -20.07
CA GLN A 448 0.11 -49.62 -19.87
C GLN A 448 0.25 -50.07 -18.40
N HIS A 449 1.20 -49.49 -17.66
CA HIS A 449 1.53 -49.90 -16.29
C HIS A 449 1.00 -48.94 -15.20
N GLY A 450 0.30 -47.86 -15.57
CA GLY A 450 -0.07 -46.81 -14.61
C GLY A 450 1.05 -45.79 -14.45
N GLY A 451 1.27 -45.01 -15.51
CA GLY A 451 2.39 -44.08 -15.63
C GLY A 451 2.18 -42.76 -14.90
N PHE A 452 3.29 -42.19 -14.45
CA PHE A 452 3.40 -40.80 -14.01
C PHE A 452 4.55 -40.18 -14.80
N SER A 453 4.21 -39.44 -15.85
CA SER A 453 5.15 -38.85 -16.80
C SER A 453 5.31 -37.35 -16.58
N VAL A 454 6.54 -36.85 -16.58
CA VAL A 454 6.84 -35.42 -16.45
C VAL A 454 7.67 -34.93 -17.63
N ILE A 455 7.12 -34.00 -18.41
CA ILE A 455 7.80 -33.37 -19.53
C ILE A 455 8.03 -31.91 -19.22
N VAL A 456 9.30 -31.52 -19.16
CA VAL A 456 9.71 -30.13 -18.90
C VAL A 456 10.44 -29.54 -20.08
N GLY A 457 10.41 -28.21 -20.21
CA GLY A 457 11.17 -27.51 -21.26
C GLY A 457 10.88 -26.02 -21.23
N HIS A 458 11.77 -25.22 -21.80
CA HIS A 458 11.59 -23.77 -21.84
C HIS A 458 10.34 -23.36 -22.68
N PRO A 459 9.77 -22.18 -22.48
CA PRO A 459 8.68 -21.68 -23.32
C PRO A 459 9.04 -21.71 -24.80
N GLY A 460 8.18 -22.32 -25.63
CA GLY A 460 8.35 -22.31 -27.10
C GLY A 460 9.13 -23.48 -27.72
N VAL A 461 9.68 -24.42 -26.94
CA VAL A 461 10.39 -25.62 -27.46
C VAL A 461 9.48 -26.73 -28.03
N GLY A 462 8.16 -26.52 -28.10
CA GLY A 462 7.22 -27.49 -28.67
C GLY A 462 6.47 -28.39 -27.69
N LYS A 463 6.47 -28.11 -26.38
CA LYS A 463 5.65 -28.86 -25.39
C LYS A 463 4.16 -28.91 -25.75
N SER A 464 3.62 -27.80 -26.27
CA SER A 464 2.21 -27.72 -26.69
C SER A 464 1.90 -28.63 -27.88
N VAL A 465 2.89 -28.97 -28.71
CA VAL A 465 2.73 -29.94 -29.82
C VAL A 465 2.53 -31.34 -29.27
N ILE A 466 3.30 -31.71 -28.24
CA ILE A 466 3.12 -32.99 -27.53
C ILE A 466 1.72 -33.06 -26.92
N ARG A 467 1.27 -31.98 -26.26
CA ARG A 467 -0.10 -31.87 -25.71
C ARG A 467 -1.17 -32.10 -26.76
N GLU A 468 -1.10 -31.36 -27.87
CA GLU A 468 -2.08 -31.42 -28.96
C GLU A 468 -2.11 -32.81 -29.61
N HIS A 469 -0.96 -33.45 -29.77
CA HIS A 469 -0.89 -34.82 -30.25
C HIS A 469 -1.52 -35.80 -29.25
N LEU A 470 -1.24 -35.66 -27.95
CA LEU A 470 -1.89 -36.47 -26.90
C LEU A 470 -3.41 -36.24 -26.89
N GLU A 471 -3.90 -35.02 -27.06
CA GLU A 471 -5.33 -34.71 -27.19
C GLU A 471 -5.95 -35.38 -28.43
N HIS A 472 -5.22 -35.42 -29.54
CA HIS A 472 -5.67 -36.09 -30.76
C HIS A 472 -5.83 -37.61 -30.57
N LEU A 473 -5.06 -38.22 -29.66
CA LEU A 473 -5.22 -39.63 -29.31
C LEU A 473 -6.62 -39.92 -28.81
N GLY A 474 -7.28 -38.97 -28.14
CA GLY A 474 -8.65 -39.14 -27.64
C GLY A 474 -9.70 -39.40 -28.73
N LYS A 475 -9.34 -39.27 -30.02
CA LYS A 475 -10.17 -39.68 -31.15
C LYS A 475 -10.02 -41.17 -31.50
N GLU A 476 -8.95 -41.82 -31.05
CA GLU A 476 -8.74 -43.26 -31.16
C GLU A 476 -9.76 -44.01 -30.29
N ARG A 477 -10.27 -45.15 -30.78
CA ARG A 477 -11.34 -45.92 -30.10
C ARG A 477 -10.94 -46.40 -28.70
N ASP A 478 -9.65 -46.65 -28.49
CA ASP A 478 -9.10 -47.34 -27.33
C ASP A 478 -8.44 -46.37 -26.32
N THR A 479 -8.71 -45.08 -26.43
CA THR A 479 -8.16 -44.10 -25.49
C THR A 479 -9.20 -43.10 -25.00
N VAL A 480 -8.92 -42.52 -23.84
CA VAL A 480 -9.67 -41.40 -23.28
C VAL A 480 -8.63 -40.39 -22.81
N VAL A 481 -8.76 -39.15 -23.25
CA VAL A 481 -7.80 -38.09 -22.92
C VAL A 481 -8.52 -36.95 -22.22
N VAL A 482 -8.01 -36.56 -21.05
CA VAL A 482 -8.50 -35.40 -20.30
C VAL A 482 -7.37 -34.39 -20.21
N SER A 483 -7.56 -33.21 -20.80
CA SER A 483 -6.54 -32.14 -20.85
C SER A 483 -6.96 -30.92 -20.04
N PHE A 484 -6.02 -30.37 -19.26
CA PHE A 484 -6.20 -29.17 -18.43
C PHE A 484 -5.32 -28.05 -18.98
N SER A 485 -5.92 -27.00 -19.54
CA SER A 485 -5.21 -25.92 -20.23
C SER A 485 -5.54 -24.51 -19.72
N GLN A 486 -6.55 -24.35 -18.86
CA GLN A 486 -6.93 -23.06 -18.26
C GLN A 486 -6.49 -23.01 -16.80
N THR A 487 -6.17 -21.81 -16.31
CA THR A 487 -5.47 -21.43 -15.05
C THR A 487 -6.09 -21.90 -13.73
N MET A 488 -6.96 -22.90 -13.74
CA MET A 488 -7.60 -23.51 -12.59
C MET A 488 -6.71 -24.57 -11.94
N HIS A 489 -5.46 -24.22 -11.62
CA HIS A 489 -4.47 -25.10 -10.98
C HIS A 489 -4.75 -25.35 -9.48
N THR A 490 -6.02 -25.55 -9.13
CA THR A 490 -6.45 -25.96 -7.79
C THR A 490 -7.04 -27.35 -7.83
N TYR A 491 -7.01 -28.07 -6.71
CA TYR A 491 -7.41 -29.48 -6.66
C TYR A 491 -8.89 -29.71 -7.04
N GLN A 492 -9.81 -28.88 -6.56
CA GLN A 492 -11.25 -29.09 -6.78
C GLN A 492 -11.68 -28.90 -8.25
N PRO A 493 -11.25 -27.85 -8.98
CA PRO A 493 -11.52 -27.72 -10.41
C PRO A 493 -10.96 -28.87 -11.25
N ILE A 494 -9.76 -29.36 -10.93
CA ILE A 494 -9.18 -30.53 -11.61
C ILE A 494 -10.11 -31.74 -11.45
N LEU A 495 -10.59 -32.01 -10.23
CA LEU A 495 -11.54 -33.09 -9.98
C LEU A 495 -12.86 -32.92 -10.72
N LYS A 496 -13.41 -31.70 -10.75
CA LYS A 496 -14.66 -31.42 -11.48
C LYS A 496 -14.52 -31.65 -12.97
N GLN A 497 -13.44 -31.15 -13.57
CA GLN A 497 -13.20 -31.31 -15.00
C GLN A 497 -12.85 -32.77 -15.37
N LEU A 498 -12.15 -33.50 -14.49
CA LEU A 498 -12.02 -34.96 -14.60
C LEU A 498 -13.39 -35.64 -14.58
N ALA A 499 -14.27 -35.23 -13.66
CA ALA A 499 -15.60 -35.84 -13.50
C ALA A 499 -16.48 -35.55 -14.71
N GLU A 500 -16.49 -34.31 -15.21
CA GLU A 500 -17.20 -33.94 -16.45
C GLU A 500 -16.70 -34.75 -17.65
N SER A 501 -15.38 -34.89 -17.81
CA SER A 501 -14.80 -35.63 -18.94
C SER A 501 -15.05 -37.13 -18.87
N LEU A 502 -15.14 -37.70 -17.65
CA LEU A 502 -15.48 -39.10 -17.41
C LEU A 502 -17.00 -39.33 -17.21
N GLN A 503 -17.83 -38.30 -17.44
CA GLN A 503 -19.29 -38.35 -17.30
C GLN A 503 -19.77 -38.80 -15.90
N VAL A 504 -19.11 -38.32 -14.85
CA VAL A 504 -19.41 -38.59 -13.44
C VAL A 504 -20.17 -37.41 -12.83
N ASN A 505 -21.41 -37.64 -12.43
CA ASN A 505 -22.21 -36.67 -11.68
C ASN A 505 -22.28 -37.07 -10.20
N ALA A 506 -21.39 -36.49 -9.39
CA ALA A 506 -21.30 -36.78 -7.96
C ALA A 506 -21.04 -35.50 -7.13
N PRO A 507 -21.51 -35.44 -5.87
CA PRO A 507 -21.15 -34.36 -4.97
C PRO A 507 -19.65 -34.37 -4.67
N MET A 508 -19.07 -33.19 -4.39
CA MET A 508 -17.62 -33.02 -4.16
C MET A 508 -17.03 -33.91 -3.06
N LYS A 509 -17.85 -34.38 -2.12
CA LYS A 509 -17.42 -35.28 -1.03
C LYS A 509 -17.08 -36.68 -1.55
N ASP A 510 -17.81 -37.16 -2.56
CA ASP A 510 -17.71 -38.53 -3.07
C ASP A 510 -17.04 -38.60 -4.46
N ILE A 511 -16.71 -37.43 -5.04
CA ILE A 511 -16.18 -37.31 -6.39
C ILE A 511 -14.92 -38.15 -6.63
N GLU A 512 -14.00 -38.25 -5.66
CA GLU A 512 -12.79 -39.06 -5.80
C GLU A 512 -13.11 -40.55 -5.96
N LYS A 513 -14.05 -41.05 -5.16
CA LYS A 513 -14.48 -42.46 -5.19
C LYS A 513 -15.15 -42.79 -6.52
N GLU A 514 -16.04 -41.92 -6.97
CA GLU A 514 -16.75 -42.07 -8.24
C GLU A 514 -15.83 -41.96 -9.46
N LEU A 515 -14.83 -41.07 -9.41
CA LEU A 515 -13.78 -40.95 -10.43
C LEU A 515 -12.97 -42.25 -10.56
N ILE A 516 -12.57 -42.85 -9.44
CA ILE A 516 -11.86 -44.13 -9.43
C ILE A 516 -12.75 -45.20 -10.09
N GLN A 517 -14.02 -45.31 -9.70
CA GLN A 517 -14.95 -46.28 -10.30
C GLN A 517 -15.17 -46.04 -11.80
N ALA A 518 -15.27 -44.79 -12.24
CA ALA A 518 -15.34 -44.45 -13.67
C ALA A 518 -14.07 -44.88 -14.42
N ALA A 519 -12.88 -44.65 -13.86
CA ALA A 519 -11.63 -45.10 -14.45
C ALA A 519 -11.61 -46.64 -14.63
N TYR A 520 -12.05 -47.41 -13.63
CA TYR A 520 -12.18 -48.87 -13.76
C TYR A 520 -13.13 -49.29 -14.89
N ARG A 521 -14.26 -48.61 -15.06
CA ARG A 521 -15.21 -48.87 -16.17
C ARG A 521 -14.58 -48.63 -17.55
N HIS A 522 -13.79 -47.56 -17.69
CA HIS A 522 -13.08 -47.27 -18.93
C HIS A 522 -12.01 -48.31 -19.26
N VAL A 523 -11.24 -48.76 -18.26
CA VAL A 523 -10.23 -49.81 -18.46
C VAL A 523 -10.87 -51.17 -18.76
N GLN A 524 -12.01 -51.50 -18.12
CA GLN A 524 -12.79 -52.69 -18.48
C GLN A 524 -13.26 -52.66 -19.94
N SER A 525 -13.54 -51.47 -20.46
CA SER A 525 -13.85 -51.23 -21.88
C SER A 525 -12.62 -51.21 -22.79
N GLN A 526 -11.47 -51.74 -22.32
CA GLN A 526 -10.16 -51.76 -22.99
C GLN A 526 -9.56 -50.39 -23.33
N LYS A 527 -10.06 -49.30 -22.74
CA LYS A 527 -9.53 -47.96 -23.00
C LYS A 527 -8.36 -47.60 -22.09
N THR A 528 -7.38 -46.90 -22.65
CA THR A 528 -6.24 -46.31 -21.91
C THR A 528 -6.54 -44.86 -21.56
N LEU A 529 -6.35 -44.48 -20.30
CA LEU A 529 -6.67 -43.13 -19.81
C LEU A 529 -5.42 -42.23 -19.75
N TYR A 530 -5.41 -41.12 -20.48
CA TYR A 530 -4.38 -40.09 -20.40
C TYR A 530 -4.92 -38.85 -19.71
N ILE A 531 -4.27 -38.42 -18.63
CA ILE A 531 -4.58 -37.19 -17.91
C ILE A 531 -3.43 -36.22 -18.18
N VAL A 532 -3.67 -35.19 -18.98
CA VAL A 532 -2.63 -34.25 -19.41
C VAL A 532 -2.83 -32.90 -18.73
N ILE A 533 -1.95 -32.56 -17.79
CA ILE A 533 -1.96 -31.26 -17.12
C ILE A 533 -0.91 -30.37 -17.76
N ASP A 534 -1.35 -29.32 -18.45
CA ASP A 534 -0.47 -28.28 -18.97
C ASP A 534 -0.14 -27.24 -17.88
N GLU A 535 0.96 -26.53 -18.07
CA GLU A 535 1.49 -25.54 -17.11
C GLU A 535 1.56 -26.06 -15.65
N ALA A 536 1.91 -27.33 -15.48
CA ALA A 536 2.02 -27.99 -14.18
C ALA A 536 3.04 -27.34 -13.22
N HIS A 537 3.92 -26.49 -13.75
CA HIS A 537 4.81 -25.66 -12.94
C HIS A 537 4.06 -24.66 -12.04
N LEU A 538 2.81 -24.31 -12.38
CA LEU A 538 1.94 -23.45 -11.57
C LEU A 538 1.22 -24.19 -10.44
N LEU A 539 1.23 -25.53 -10.44
CA LEU A 539 0.61 -26.31 -9.36
C LEU A 539 1.42 -26.21 -8.07
N ASP A 540 0.70 -26.06 -6.96
CA ASP A 540 1.29 -26.23 -5.64
C ASP A 540 1.68 -27.71 -5.40
N VAL A 541 2.77 -27.94 -4.67
CA VAL A 541 3.29 -29.28 -4.37
C VAL A 541 2.29 -30.10 -3.56
N GLY A 542 1.52 -29.47 -2.67
CA GLY A 542 0.46 -30.13 -1.92
C GLY A 542 -0.64 -30.69 -2.82
N ILE A 543 -0.93 -30.04 -3.95
CA ILE A 543 -1.89 -30.54 -4.95
C ILE A 543 -1.28 -31.72 -5.71
N LEU A 544 -0.02 -31.64 -6.12
CA LEU A 544 0.69 -32.75 -6.78
C LEU A 544 0.69 -34.01 -5.89
N ARG A 545 0.89 -33.86 -4.59
CA ARG A 545 0.82 -34.98 -3.63
C ARG A 545 -0.58 -35.59 -3.56
N LYS A 546 -1.65 -34.78 -3.56
CA LYS A 546 -3.03 -35.28 -3.60
C LYS A 546 -3.36 -36.00 -4.91
N LEU A 547 -2.95 -35.43 -6.06
CA LEU A 547 -3.13 -36.07 -7.36
C LEU A 547 -2.37 -37.39 -7.43
N ARG A 548 -1.12 -37.43 -6.97
CA ARG A 548 -0.34 -38.67 -6.84
C ARG A 548 -1.12 -39.75 -6.07
N LEU A 549 -1.63 -39.43 -4.88
CA LEU A 549 -2.40 -40.37 -4.05
C LEU A 549 -3.70 -40.83 -4.71
N LEU A 550 -4.38 -39.95 -5.45
CA LEU A 550 -5.59 -40.29 -6.20
C LEU A 550 -5.28 -41.29 -7.33
N PHE A 551 -4.29 -41.00 -8.16
CA PHE A 551 -3.93 -41.85 -9.30
C PHE A 551 -3.25 -43.16 -8.90
N GLU A 552 -2.67 -43.27 -7.70
CA GLU A 552 -2.25 -44.56 -7.14
C GLU A 552 -3.41 -45.56 -6.97
N ARG A 553 -4.66 -45.07 -6.85
CA ARG A 553 -5.87 -45.91 -6.73
C ARG A 553 -6.52 -46.23 -8.07
N PHE A 554 -6.05 -45.63 -9.17
CA PHE A 554 -6.59 -45.88 -10.50
C PHE A 554 -6.19 -47.27 -11.02
N PRO A 555 -6.98 -47.87 -11.93
CA PRO A 555 -6.62 -49.12 -12.59
C PRO A 555 -5.31 -49.01 -13.38
N LYS A 556 -4.65 -50.14 -13.64
CA LYS A 556 -3.59 -50.22 -14.66
C LYS A 556 -4.17 -49.79 -16.03
N LYS A 557 -3.36 -49.26 -16.94
CA LYS A 557 -3.77 -48.54 -18.18
C LYS A 557 -4.18 -47.07 -17.97
N HIS A 558 -3.41 -46.31 -17.20
CA HIS A 558 -3.52 -44.86 -17.12
C HIS A 558 -2.15 -44.17 -17.20
N ASN A 559 -2.09 -42.90 -17.59
CA ASN A 559 -0.90 -42.06 -17.46
C ASN A 559 -1.26 -40.64 -17.03
N LEU A 560 -0.70 -40.19 -15.91
CA LEU A 560 -0.70 -38.77 -15.54
C LEU A 560 0.50 -38.09 -16.20
N VAL A 561 0.26 -37.20 -17.15
CA VAL A 561 1.27 -36.46 -17.89
C VAL A 561 1.28 -35.00 -17.41
N LEU A 562 2.38 -34.58 -16.79
CA LEU A 562 2.61 -33.19 -16.40
C LEU A 562 3.49 -32.50 -17.43
N LEU A 563 2.98 -31.45 -18.07
CA LEU A 563 3.74 -30.58 -18.95
C LEU A 563 4.05 -29.27 -18.22
N GLY A 564 5.31 -28.84 -18.22
CA GLY A 564 5.68 -27.63 -17.50
C GLY A 564 7.04 -27.06 -17.89
N HIS A 565 7.49 -26.07 -17.11
CA HIS A 565 8.82 -25.48 -17.25
C HIS A 565 9.86 -26.24 -16.40
N PRO A 566 11.18 -26.07 -16.66
CA PRO A 566 12.25 -26.78 -15.94
C PRO A 566 12.19 -26.63 -14.41
N GLU A 567 11.64 -25.51 -13.91
CA GLU A 567 11.42 -25.24 -12.49
C GLU A 567 10.55 -26.30 -11.80
N LEU A 568 9.63 -26.95 -12.54
CA LEU A 568 8.85 -28.06 -12.02
C LEU A 568 9.76 -29.24 -11.64
N MET A 569 10.70 -29.61 -12.50
CA MET A 569 11.62 -30.70 -12.23
C MET A 569 12.58 -30.34 -11.10
N PHE A 570 13.08 -29.10 -11.05
CA PHE A 570 13.91 -28.62 -9.94
C PHE A 570 13.18 -28.77 -8.59
N ARG A 571 11.92 -28.34 -8.52
CA ARG A 571 11.10 -28.45 -7.30
C ARG A 571 10.78 -29.89 -6.92
N LEU A 572 10.50 -30.76 -7.90
CA LEU A 572 10.30 -32.20 -7.67
C LEU A 572 11.60 -32.91 -7.24
N SER A 573 12.76 -32.36 -7.60
CA SER A 573 14.06 -32.91 -7.22
C SER A 573 14.49 -32.62 -5.78
N MET A 574 13.81 -31.68 -5.09
CA MET A 574 14.08 -31.34 -3.69
C MET A 574 13.79 -32.53 -2.77
N THR A 575 14.59 -32.69 -1.71
CA THR A 575 14.50 -33.82 -0.75
C THR A 575 13.14 -33.95 -0.09
N CYS A 576 12.45 -32.83 0.18
CA CYS A 576 11.10 -32.83 0.75
C CYS A 576 10.01 -33.41 -0.18
N ASN A 577 10.33 -33.68 -1.44
CA ASN A 577 9.40 -34.18 -2.47
C ASN A 577 9.83 -35.53 -3.05
N GLU A 578 10.74 -36.25 -2.39
CA GLU A 578 11.17 -37.61 -2.79
C GLU A 578 10.00 -38.58 -2.92
N ASP A 579 8.95 -38.37 -2.11
CA ASP A 579 7.72 -39.14 -2.13
C ASP A 579 6.99 -39.05 -3.48
N ILE A 580 7.01 -37.87 -4.12
CA ILE A 580 6.43 -37.68 -5.47
C ILE A 580 7.44 -38.13 -6.53
N LYS A 581 8.72 -37.76 -6.38
CA LYS A 581 9.78 -38.06 -7.34
C LYS A 581 9.94 -39.55 -7.61
N SER A 582 9.91 -40.36 -6.56
CA SER A 582 10.02 -41.83 -6.64
C SER A 582 8.87 -42.49 -7.43
N ARG A 583 7.75 -41.80 -7.61
CA ARG A 583 6.60 -42.31 -8.37
C ARG A 583 6.64 -41.92 -9.85
N ILE A 584 7.49 -40.97 -10.25
CA ILE A 584 7.65 -40.55 -11.65
C ILE A 584 8.25 -41.72 -12.44
N SER A 585 7.45 -42.31 -13.32
CA SER A 585 7.87 -43.44 -14.14
C SER A 585 8.68 -43.02 -15.36
N TYR A 586 8.43 -41.82 -15.87
CA TYR A 586 9.10 -41.26 -17.03
C TYR A 586 9.31 -39.77 -16.87
N SER A 587 10.49 -39.29 -17.23
CA SER A 587 10.71 -37.85 -17.34
C SER A 587 11.61 -37.51 -18.51
N ARG A 588 11.31 -36.39 -19.17
CA ARG A 588 12.10 -35.91 -20.31
C ARG A 588 12.13 -34.39 -20.30
N GLN A 589 13.31 -33.84 -20.59
CA GLN A 589 13.46 -32.43 -20.91
C GLN A 589 13.44 -32.23 -22.42
N VAL A 590 12.48 -31.45 -22.93
CA VAL A 590 12.44 -31.01 -24.32
C VAL A 590 13.41 -29.85 -24.48
N LEU A 591 14.36 -30.02 -25.38
CA LEU A 591 15.46 -29.08 -25.60
C LEU A 591 15.14 -28.20 -26.82
N PRO A 592 15.76 -27.00 -26.91
CA PRO A 592 15.78 -26.25 -28.18
C PRO A 592 16.36 -27.11 -29.30
N LEU A 593 15.83 -26.93 -30.52
CA LEU A 593 16.33 -27.65 -31.68
C LEU A 593 17.68 -27.12 -32.14
N HIS A 594 18.48 -28.00 -32.73
CA HIS A 594 19.68 -27.59 -33.44
C HIS A 594 19.33 -26.89 -34.76
N ASP A 595 20.25 -26.08 -35.29
CA ASP A 595 20.02 -25.27 -36.48
C ASP A 595 19.66 -26.11 -37.71
N ASP A 596 20.24 -27.31 -37.83
CA ASP A 596 19.92 -28.27 -38.90
C ASP A 596 18.47 -28.77 -38.83
N ASP A 597 17.99 -29.12 -37.64
CA ASP A 597 16.63 -29.60 -37.43
C ASP A 597 15.61 -28.48 -37.57
N LEU A 598 15.98 -27.27 -37.15
CA LEU A 598 15.16 -26.08 -37.33
C LEU A 598 15.06 -25.68 -38.82
N THR A 599 16.14 -25.86 -39.58
CA THR A 599 16.15 -25.67 -41.04
C THR A 599 15.24 -26.67 -41.72
N LYS A 600 15.37 -27.97 -41.41
CA LYS A 600 14.47 -29.03 -41.92
C LYS A 600 13.01 -28.74 -41.59
N PHE A 601 12.76 -28.26 -40.38
CA PHE A 601 11.42 -27.87 -39.94
C PHE A 601 10.84 -26.72 -40.79
N VAL A 602 11.60 -25.64 -41.02
CA VAL A 602 11.14 -24.52 -41.86
C VAL A 602 10.87 -24.98 -43.29
N VAL A 603 11.77 -25.78 -43.87
CA VAL A 603 11.59 -26.32 -45.23
C VAL A 603 10.35 -27.20 -45.34
N THR A 604 10.11 -28.05 -44.33
CA THR A 604 8.93 -28.94 -44.30
C THR A 604 7.63 -28.15 -44.21
N GLU A 605 7.58 -27.10 -43.37
CA GLU A 605 6.41 -26.24 -43.21
C GLU A 605 6.13 -25.40 -44.46
N LEU A 606 7.16 -24.95 -45.18
CA LEU A 606 7.01 -24.26 -46.46
C LEU A 606 6.50 -25.22 -47.55
N ALA A 607 7.10 -26.40 -47.66
CA ALA A 607 6.71 -27.43 -48.62
C ALA A 607 5.25 -27.88 -48.42
N ALA A 608 4.79 -27.97 -47.16
CA ALA A 608 3.40 -28.33 -46.82
C ALA A 608 2.34 -27.36 -47.40
N VAL A 609 2.75 -26.13 -47.73
CA VAL A 609 1.89 -25.10 -48.31
C VAL A 609 2.21 -24.86 -49.80
N GLY A 610 3.14 -25.62 -50.38
CA GLY A 610 3.55 -25.50 -51.78
C GLY A 610 4.60 -24.42 -52.04
N LEU A 611 5.27 -23.91 -50.99
CA LEU A 611 6.38 -22.98 -51.10
C LEU A 611 7.72 -23.72 -51.23
N GLY A 612 8.60 -23.21 -52.09
CA GLY A 612 9.96 -23.76 -52.24
C GLY A 612 10.90 -23.36 -51.11
N ALA A 613 11.96 -24.12 -50.91
CA ALA A 613 13.00 -23.80 -49.91
C ALA A 613 13.69 -22.45 -50.17
N ASN A 614 13.69 -21.99 -51.43
CA ASN A 614 14.19 -20.69 -51.89
C ASN A 614 13.28 -19.49 -51.54
N THR A 615 12.16 -19.72 -50.83
CA THR A 615 11.30 -18.63 -50.34
C THR A 615 12.05 -17.72 -49.35
N PHE A 616 13.05 -18.28 -48.64
CA PHE A 616 14.01 -17.51 -47.86
C PHE A 616 15.36 -17.54 -48.55
N ASP A 617 15.99 -16.37 -48.65
CA ASP A 617 17.40 -16.29 -48.99
C ASP A 617 18.23 -16.99 -47.90
N GLU A 618 19.36 -17.61 -48.27
CA GLU A 618 20.20 -18.36 -47.35
C GLU A 618 20.69 -17.47 -46.20
N ALA A 619 21.09 -16.23 -46.54
CA ALA A 619 21.47 -15.23 -45.55
C ALA A 619 20.30 -14.85 -44.61
N ALA A 620 19.08 -14.76 -45.14
CA ALA A 620 17.89 -14.45 -44.35
C ALA A 620 17.55 -15.59 -43.38
N LEU A 621 17.62 -16.84 -43.85
CA LEU A 621 17.38 -18.02 -43.04
C LEU A 621 18.43 -18.12 -41.91
N GLN A 622 19.70 -17.87 -42.20
CA GLN A 622 20.75 -17.84 -41.17
C GLN A 622 20.49 -16.79 -40.09
N VAL A 623 19.98 -15.61 -40.45
CA VAL A 623 19.58 -14.58 -39.47
C VAL A 623 18.42 -15.07 -38.61
N VAL A 624 17.42 -15.74 -39.20
CA VAL A 624 16.31 -16.34 -38.46
C VAL A 624 16.80 -17.38 -37.45
N LEU A 625 17.64 -18.33 -37.87
CA LEU A 625 18.16 -19.40 -37.01
C LEU A 625 18.92 -18.83 -35.80
N ARG A 626 19.83 -17.87 -36.07
CA ARG A 626 20.61 -17.18 -35.02
C ARG A 626 19.73 -16.39 -34.04
N ALA A 627 18.70 -15.72 -34.54
CA ALA A 627 17.81 -14.91 -33.70
C ALA A 627 16.91 -15.76 -32.80
N VAL A 628 16.55 -16.95 -33.26
CA VAL A 628 15.55 -17.82 -32.62
C VAL A 628 16.15 -18.79 -31.60
N GLN A 629 17.44 -19.12 -31.73
CA GLN A 629 18.18 -19.99 -30.80
C GLN A 629 17.45 -21.32 -30.52
N GLY A 630 16.96 -21.99 -31.57
CA GLY A 630 16.31 -23.30 -31.47
C GLY A 630 14.86 -23.29 -30.94
N ASN A 631 14.26 -22.12 -30.70
CA ASN A 631 12.88 -22.00 -30.21
C ASN A 631 11.85 -22.10 -31.34
N LEU A 632 11.09 -23.19 -31.41
CA LEU A 632 10.09 -23.43 -32.45
C LEU A 632 9.02 -22.35 -32.58
N ARG A 633 8.52 -21.81 -31.45
CA ARG A 633 7.49 -20.76 -31.47
C ARG A 633 8.04 -19.47 -32.07
N LEU A 634 9.25 -19.09 -31.65
CA LEU A 634 9.92 -17.92 -32.21
C LEU A 634 10.26 -18.14 -33.68
N CYS A 635 10.70 -19.34 -34.08
CA CYS A 635 10.94 -19.67 -35.48
C CYS A 635 9.71 -19.40 -36.36
N ARG A 636 8.57 -19.99 -35.99
CA ARG A 636 7.30 -19.81 -36.70
C ARG A 636 6.91 -18.33 -36.79
N ASN A 637 6.96 -17.61 -35.67
CA ASN A 637 6.55 -16.22 -35.62
C ASN A 637 7.45 -15.32 -36.47
N LEU A 638 8.77 -15.53 -36.43
CA LEU A 638 9.72 -14.72 -37.18
C LEU A 638 9.65 -15.01 -38.68
N CYS A 639 9.52 -16.28 -39.07
CA CYS A 639 9.31 -16.66 -40.47
C CYS A 639 8.01 -16.06 -41.01
N TYR A 640 6.92 -16.17 -40.25
CA TYR A 640 5.62 -15.61 -40.64
C TYR A 640 5.68 -14.08 -40.76
N ALA A 641 6.29 -13.39 -39.79
CA ALA A 641 6.45 -11.94 -39.85
C ALA A 641 7.34 -11.49 -41.03
N SER A 642 8.36 -12.28 -41.36
CA SER A 642 9.24 -12.02 -42.51
C SER A 642 8.50 -12.20 -43.84
N LEU A 643 7.61 -13.21 -43.95
CA LEU A 643 6.73 -13.40 -45.11
C LEU A 643 5.76 -12.23 -45.29
N ILE A 644 5.20 -11.71 -44.20
CA ILE A 644 4.36 -10.50 -44.26
C ILE A 644 5.18 -9.31 -44.77
N ALA A 645 6.37 -9.09 -44.24
CA ALA A 645 7.24 -8.00 -44.68
C ALA A 645 7.59 -8.12 -46.18
N ALA A 646 7.91 -9.32 -46.66
CA ALA A 646 8.13 -9.57 -48.09
C ALA A 646 6.88 -9.28 -48.94
N CYS A 647 5.68 -9.64 -48.46
CA CYS A 647 4.43 -9.32 -49.16
C CYS A 647 4.18 -7.81 -49.28
N LEU A 648 4.50 -7.05 -48.23
CA LEU A 648 4.34 -5.60 -48.22
C LEU A 648 5.29 -4.91 -49.21
N ASP A 649 6.48 -5.47 -49.42
CA ASP A 649 7.44 -5.02 -50.42
C ASP A 649 7.20 -5.65 -51.81
N HIS A 650 6.08 -6.37 -51.99
CA HIS A 650 5.70 -7.08 -53.22
C HIS A 650 6.76 -8.08 -53.74
N GLN A 651 7.54 -8.67 -52.84
CA GLN A 651 8.58 -9.65 -53.14
C GLN A 651 8.10 -11.08 -52.84
N ARG A 652 8.57 -12.04 -53.65
CA ARG A 652 8.35 -13.48 -53.43
C ARG A 652 9.52 -14.17 -52.73
N ILE A 653 10.56 -13.43 -52.36
CA ILE A 653 11.72 -13.93 -51.64
C ILE A 653 11.92 -13.09 -50.38
N CYS A 654 12.04 -13.78 -49.23
CA CYS A 654 12.37 -13.17 -47.96
C CYS A 654 13.88 -12.92 -47.88
N THR A 655 14.28 -11.66 -47.89
CA THR A 655 15.66 -11.22 -47.74
C THR A 655 15.96 -10.82 -46.29
N VAL A 656 17.23 -10.56 -46.00
CA VAL A 656 17.69 -10.11 -44.67
C VAL A 656 16.99 -8.81 -44.22
N SER A 657 16.64 -7.91 -45.15
CA SER A 657 15.92 -6.68 -44.82
C SER A 657 14.53 -6.96 -44.25
N HIS A 658 13.80 -7.93 -44.81
CA HIS A 658 12.48 -8.33 -44.32
C HIS A 658 12.56 -8.96 -42.92
N VAL A 659 13.56 -9.80 -42.66
CA VAL A 659 13.80 -10.39 -41.33
C VAL A 659 14.16 -9.32 -40.31
N ASN A 660 15.05 -8.39 -40.66
CA ASN A 660 15.41 -7.26 -39.80
C ASN A 660 14.21 -6.37 -39.49
N ALA A 661 13.35 -6.10 -40.48
CA ALA A 661 12.11 -5.35 -40.26
C ALA A 661 11.18 -6.04 -39.25
N ALA A 662 11.10 -7.38 -39.28
CA ALA A 662 10.36 -8.14 -38.28
C ALA A 662 11.02 -8.06 -36.87
N LEU A 663 12.35 -8.17 -36.78
CA LEU A 663 13.11 -8.05 -35.53
C LEU A 663 13.04 -6.64 -34.91
N LEU A 664 12.71 -5.61 -35.68
CA LEU A 664 12.49 -4.26 -35.14
C LEU A 664 11.24 -4.19 -34.24
N GLN A 665 10.33 -5.16 -34.27
CA GLN A 665 9.13 -5.10 -33.43
C GLN A 665 9.49 -5.30 -31.94
N PRO A 666 8.82 -4.59 -31.00
CA PRO A 666 9.26 -4.53 -29.60
C PRO A 666 9.39 -5.88 -28.88
N HIS A 667 8.57 -6.88 -29.24
CA HIS A 667 8.55 -8.18 -28.59
C HIS A 667 9.71 -9.12 -28.99
N TRP A 668 10.45 -8.80 -30.05
CA TRP A 668 11.66 -9.53 -30.46
C TRP A 668 12.93 -9.01 -29.78
N ARG A 669 12.84 -7.86 -29.10
CA ARG A 669 13.99 -7.18 -28.54
C ARG A 669 14.15 -7.57 -27.07
N SER A 670 15.40 -7.72 -26.65
CA SER A 670 15.72 -7.86 -25.23
C SER A 670 15.30 -6.60 -24.48
N HIS A 671 15.02 -6.76 -23.17
CA HIS A 671 14.69 -5.65 -22.28
C HIS A 671 15.74 -4.52 -22.38
N ASP A 672 17.02 -4.86 -22.46
CA ASP A 672 18.13 -3.91 -22.63
C ASP A 672 18.12 -3.16 -23.97
N ALA A 673 17.70 -3.81 -25.06
CA ALA A 673 17.59 -3.17 -26.38
C ALA A 673 16.38 -2.22 -26.47
N LEU A 674 15.31 -2.49 -25.70
CA LEU A 674 14.17 -1.58 -25.56
C LEU A 674 14.53 -0.34 -24.73
N LEU A 675 15.34 -0.51 -23.67
CA LEU A 675 15.85 0.59 -22.85
C LEU A 675 16.80 1.51 -23.63
N LYS A 676 17.69 0.95 -24.47
CA LYS A 676 18.62 1.75 -25.29
C LYS A 676 17.92 2.68 -26.29
N GLN A 677 16.71 2.33 -26.75
CA GLN A 677 15.96 3.16 -27.70
C GLN A 677 15.13 4.27 -27.03
N GLN A 678 14.91 4.20 -25.71
CA GLN A 678 14.33 5.30 -24.94
C GLN A 678 15.29 6.49 -24.81
N VAL A 679 16.57 6.29 -25.15
CA VAL A 679 17.54 7.37 -25.36
C VAL A 679 17.38 7.85 -26.80
N LYS A 680 16.74 9.01 -27.00
CA LYS A 680 16.77 9.71 -28.30
C LYS A 680 18.24 9.84 -28.75
N PRO A 681 18.62 9.47 -29.98
CA PRO A 681 19.90 9.88 -30.51
C PRO A 681 19.93 11.42 -30.48
N GLN A 682 20.88 11.99 -29.74
CA GLN A 682 21.19 13.41 -29.84
C GLN A 682 21.45 13.70 -31.32
N ARG A 683 20.61 14.54 -31.92
CA ARG A 683 20.93 15.13 -33.22
C ARG A 683 22.22 15.92 -33.00
N VAL A 684 23.33 15.44 -33.54
CA VAL A 684 24.55 16.23 -33.66
C VAL A 684 24.21 17.38 -34.63
N PRO A 685 24.33 18.65 -34.22
CA PRO A 685 24.15 19.75 -35.13
C PRO A 685 25.31 19.76 -36.13
N SER A 686 24.98 19.75 -37.42
CA SER A 686 25.87 20.06 -38.54
C SER A 686 26.23 21.54 -38.56
#